data_AF-A0A2N2PDW4-F1
#
_entry.id   AF-A0A2N2PDW4-F1
#
_cell.length_a   1.000
_cell.length_b   1.000
_cell.length_c   1.000
_cell.angle_alpha   90.00
_cell.angle_beta   90.00
_cell.angle_gamma   90.00
#
_symmetry.space_group_name_H-M   'P 1'
#
loop_
_entity.id
_entity.type
_entity.pdbx_description
1 polymer ?
#
loop_
_entity_poly.entity_id
_entity_poly.type
_entity_poly.pdbx_seq_one_letter_code
_entity_poly.pdbx_strand_id
1 'polypeptide(L)'
;MVVETKQEWSIEKIWEHVLLQLQLEMSRVNFETWVKSTQVMSFDGETLQIGCHNAYARDWLESRIKSTVQRLICGMVNQSITVEFSVIHSSLNDQQDNPSGQKKQKSFCDDSLIELEPKYVSLRDALIEPDRVVKLPAYFLRWLPYVGAKTIFELIGFWQEYYLASKGKQPAGGEKVSTRVERVCSWAGVSRAQLFRDLAYGQPLAWFLKKIETDFEKDRQTGRAKKSANKYALYGIPLTPGDAEDLKTYLQQNNFLDDPHQVLQTALTLQPNKILQYPFREPPNDFWKITPRWITVHSVIAELIGRQPASQLTDLADQLADRLLGRGEFVLIRWYFLNQWLPILGHNPAMLVILLRNLCYFNDELGEIRDDVWIEKGYTEIAARLGLENPRQIHQWFPAMFERGGQTESHTEKTDREIQRRQRIRTALQNFLERIDYRSTNQLSYGWHFRVQRMDPLIPEHLLIKQAATQLLVRAEEEFVLEQLNVFLEWLPNDCIETLKMDTMIVLRRSNIDNACFETLERLLNDCFEMVKTLPNGCIETLLKTLKGFKDSIINKDTITNQDSSRNPQALPKTGSGGGDQYFDWRLETLLANINPQARKSLLQQETTSTPYLSWILYGIATVTIQNPVSLAISKLKIQPGRGPGGAYDRIAGLPAAQFIQNLQSELRFGYGSDLDWQTVFRSIPFERKRMLFDILGIPMN
;
A
#
# COMPACT_ATOMS: atom_id res chain seq x y z
N MET A 1 -44.37 21.90 43.43
CA MET A 1 -43.46 22.44 42.41
C MET A 1 -42.18 21.62 42.43
N VAL A 2 -42.11 20.58 41.61
CA VAL A 2 -40.82 20.01 41.20
C VAL A 2 -40.69 20.47 39.75
N VAL A 3 -39.86 21.49 39.56
CA VAL A 3 -39.46 21.94 38.24
C VAL A 3 -38.52 20.85 37.74
N GLU A 4 -39.03 19.90 36.94
CA GLU A 4 -38.18 19.08 36.09
C GLU A 4 -37.60 20.00 35.03
N THR A 5 -36.46 20.62 35.37
CA THR A 5 -35.58 21.27 34.41
C THR A 5 -35.18 20.21 33.40
N LYS A 6 -35.86 20.18 32.25
CA LYS A 6 -35.34 19.59 31.02
C LYS A 6 -34.05 20.34 30.72
N GLN A 7 -32.95 19.80 31.21
CA GLN A 7 -31.64 20.33 30.94
C GLN A 7 -31.37 20.00 29.47
N GLU A 8 -31.53 20.99 28.59
CA GLU A 8 -31.11 20.90 27.19
C GLU A 8 -29.58 20.74 27.19
N TRP A 9 -29.10 19.51 27.06
CA TRP A 9 -27.67 19.27 26.91
C TRP A 9 -27.30 19.60 25.47
N SER A 10 -26.27 20.43 25.28
CA SER A 10 -25.70 20.63 23.95
C SER A 10 -25.11 19.31 23.45
N ILE A 11 -25.14 19.08 22.14
CA ILE A 11 -24.72 17.80 21.56
C ILE A 11 -23.24 17.49 21.82
N GLU A 12 -22.41 18.53 21.96
CA GLU A 12 -21.00 18.42 22.33
C GLU A 12 -20.85 17.87 23.75
N LYS A 13 -21.69 18.33 24.69
CA LYS A 13 -21.70 17.82 26.08
C LYS A 13 -22.24 16.40 26.16
N ILE A 14 -23.24 16.06 25.35
CA ILE A 14 -23.73 14.67 25.25
C ILE A 14 -22.59 13.78 24.75
N TRP A 15 -21.84 14.22 23.74
CA TRP A 15 -20.70 13.48 23.21
C TRP A 15 -19.59 13.31 24.25
N GLU A 16 -19.22 14.36 25.00
CA GLU A 16 -18.26 14.27 26.10
C GLU A 16 -18.66 13.23 27.15
N HIS A 17 -19.94 13.17 27.51
CA HIS A 17 -20.45 12.16 28.43
C HIS A 17 -20.44 10.74 27.84
N VAL A 18 -20.73 10.59 26.55
CA VAL A 18 -20.61 9.30 25.84
C VAL A 18 -19.14 8.85 25.82
N LEU A 19 -18.19 9.75 25.60
CA LEU A 19 -16.76 9.45 25.66
C LEU A 19 -16.34 8.95 27.05
N LEU A 20 -16.78 9.62 28.12
CA LEU A 20 -16.50 9.19 29.50
C LEU A 20 -17.08 7.81 29.81
N GLN A 21 -18.30 7.53 29.34
CA GLN A 21 -18.93 6.22 29.54
C GLN A 21 -18.22 5.11 28.75
N LEU A 22 -17.84 5.39 27.51
CA LEU A 22 -17.07 4.47 26.68
C LEU A 22 -15.69 4.18 27.27
N GLN A 23 -15.04 5.16 27.90
CA GLN A 23 -13.77 4.98 28.60
C GLN A 23 -13.86 3.97 29.75
N LEU A 24 -15.02 3.87 30.41
CA LEU A 24 -15.26 2.89 31.48
C LEU A 24 -15.62 1.50 30.94
N GLU A 25 -16.23 1.41 29.76
CA GLU A 25 -16.74 0.17 29.17
C GLU A 25 -15.72 -0.57 28.28
N MET A 26 -14.59 0.04 27.93
CA MET A 26 -13.57 -0.58 27.07
C MET A 26 -12.14 -0.45 27.61
N SER A 27 -11.22 -1.24 27.05
CA SER A 27 -9.80 -1.13 27.41
C SER A 27 -9.24 0.24 27.04
N ARG A 28 -8.34 0.75 27.88
CA ARG A 28 -7.66 2.05 27.67
C ARG A 28 -7.07 2.16 26.27
N VAL A 29 -6.43 1.09 25.79
CA VAL A 29 -5.84 1.01 24.43
C VAL A 29 -6.90 1.19 23.33
N ASN A 30 -8.07 0.56 23.45
CA ASN A 30 -9.14 0.70 22.45
C ASN A 30 -9.77 2.10 22.48
N PHE A 31 -10.00 2.65 23.67
CA PHE A 31 -10.53 4.00 23.83
C PHE A 31 -9.58 5.03 23.20
N GLU A 32 -8.29 4.93 23.51
CA GLU A 32 -7.27 5.86 23.02
C GLU A 32 -7.03 5.74 21.51
N THR A 33 -7.01 4.52 20.96
CA THR A 33 -6.74 4.30 19.53
C THR A 33 -7.91 4.73 18.64
N TRP A 34 -9.15 4.50 19.08
CA TRP A 34 -10.31 4.57 18.19
C TRP A 34 -11.29 5.68 18.55
N VAL A 35 -11.47 5.99 19.84
CA VAL A 35 -12.61 6.78 20.34
C VAL A 35 -12.20 8.18 20.81
N LYS A 36 -11.03 8.33 21.44
CA LYS A 36 -10.60 9.57 22.09
C LYS A 36 -10.47 10.77 21.14
N SER A 37 -10.02 10.55 19.91
CA SER A 37 -9.81 11.60 18.90
C SER A 37 -11.05 11.91 18.08
N THR A 38 -12.22 11.37 18.45
CA THR A 38 -13.46 11.59 17.73
C THR A 38 -14.15 12.89 18.14
N GLN A 39 -14.70 13.62 17.17
CA GLN A 39 -15.33 14.92 17.39
C GLN A 39 -16.69 14.98 16.73
N VAL A 40 -17.64 15.71 17.31
CA VAL A 40 -18.93 15.94 16.66
C VAL A 40 -18.73 16.89 15.48
N MET A 41 -19.12 16.47 14.29
CA MET A 41 -19.00 17.27 13.07
C MET A 41 -20.30 18.02 12.79
N SER A 42 -21.44 17.35 12.92
CA SER A 42 -22.76 17.96 12.73
C SER A 42 -23.84 17.11 13.40
N PHE A 43 -24.96 17.76 13.74
CA PHE A 43 -26.16 17.12 14.25
C PHE A 43 -27.39 17.80 13.64
N ASP A 44 -28.22 17.04 12.93
CA ASP A 44 -29.41 17.55 12.25
C ASP A 44 -30.73 17.29 13.01
N GLY A 45 -30.64 16.70 14.21
CA GLY A 45 -31.78 16.33 15.06
C GLY A 45 -32.15 14.84 14.99
N GLU A 46 -31.84 14.16 13.89
CA GLU A 46 -32.09 12.72 13.70
C GLU A 46 -30.80 11.91 13.48
N THR A 47 -29.75 12.54 12.98
CA THR A 47 -28.47 11.96 12.63
C THR A 47 -27.32 12.75 13.26
N LEU A 48 -26.49 12.06 14.03
CA LEU A 48 -25.26 12.58 14.62
C LEU A 48 -24.06 12.13 13.80
N GLN A 49 -23.33 13.07 13.23
CA GLN A 49 -22.07 12.79 12.54
C GLN A 49 -20.87 13.00 13.45
N ILE A 50 -20.06 11.95 13.59
CA ILE A 50 -18.85 11.93 14.39
C ILE A 50 -17.65 11.77 13.48
N GLY A 51 -16.77 12.75 13.50
CA GLY A 51 -15.49 12.75 12.81
C GLY A 51 -14.47 11.88 13.54
N CYS A 52 -13.66 11.13 12.79
CA CYS A 52 -12.55 10.31 13.29
C CYS A 52 -11.28 10.59 12.47
N HIS A 53 -10.12 10.19 12.99
CA HIS A 53 -8.83 10.61 12.43
C HIS A 53 -8.41 9.91 11.13
N ASN A 54 -8.94 8.72 10.83
CA ASN A 54 -8.67 8.00 9.58
C ASN A 54 -9.80 7.00 9.24
N ALA A 55 -9.78 6.47 8.01
CA ALA A 55 -10.80 5.52 7.52
C ALA A 55 -10.84 4.21 8.33
N TYR A 56 -9.70 3.76 8.88
CA TYR A 56 -9.65 2.59 9.76
C TYR A 56 -10.42 2.82 11.06
N ALA A 57 -10.32 4.03 11.63
CA ALA A 57 -11.08 4.40 12.82
C ALA A 57 -12.57 4.46 12.50
N ARG A 58 -12.96 5.04 11.35
CA ARG A 58 -14.36 5.02 10.90
C ARG A 58 -14.93 3.60 10.86
N ASP A 59 -14.25 2.69 10.16
CA ASP A 59 -14.73 1.32 9.95
C ASP A 59 -14.76 0.52 11.27
N TRP A 60 -13.80 0.76 12.16
CA TRP A 60 -13.80 0.17 13.50
C TRP A 60 -14.95 0.70 14.37
N LEU A 61 -15.16 2.03 14.36
CA LEU A 61 -16.22 2.69 15.13
C LEU A 61 -17.59 2.22 14.65
N GLU A 62 -17.77 2.11 13.34
CA GLU A 62 -19.02 1.70 12.71
C GLU A 62 -19.36 0.23 12.97
N SER A 63 -18.36 -0.66 12.94
CA SER A 63 -18.57 -2.10 13.13
C SER A 63 -18.73 -2.54 14.59
N ARG A 64 -18.11 -1.83 15.54
CA ARG A 64 -18.04 -2.28 16.95
C ARG A 64 -18.80 -1.42 17.95
N ILE A 65 -18.84 -0.09 17.78
CA ILE A 65 -19.40 0.78 18.81
C ILE A 65 -20.62 1.59 18.36
N LYS A 66 -20.96 1.61 17.06
CA LYS A 66 -22.13 2.31 16.52
C LYS A 66 -23.40 2.03 17.32
N SER A 67 -23.70 0.76 17.56
CA SER A 67 -24.89 0.33 18.32
C SER A 67 -24.84 0.75 19.79
N THR A 68 -23.67 0.68 20.43
CA THR A 68 -23.47 1.10 21.82
C THR A 68 -23.62 2.61 21.97
N VAL A 69 -22.97 3.39 21.09
CA VAL A 69 -23.07 4.85 21.04
C VAL A 69 -24.50 5.29 20.79
N GLN A 70 -25.16 4.67 19.81
CA GLN A 70 -26.55 4.96 19.48
C GLN A 70 -27.48 4.68 20.66
N ARG A 71 -27.28 3.58 21.38
CA ARG A 71 -28.03 3.26 22.61
C ARG A 71 -27.81 4.27 23.72
N LEU A 72 -26.56 4.69 23.96
CA LEU A 72 -26.21 5.67 25.00
C LEU A 72 -26.85 7.03 24.70
N ILE A 73 -26.73 7.51 23.47
CA ILE A 73 -27.29 8.80 23.05
C ILE A 73 -28.82 8.78 23.07
N CYS A 74 -29.45 7.72 22.56
CA CYS A 74 -30.91 7.58 22.62
C CYS A 74 -31.42 7.55 24.06
N GLY A 75 -30.66 6.94 24.98
CA GLY A 75 -30.98 6.90 26.41
C GLY A 75 -30.87 8.26 27.10
N MET A 76 -29.98 9.14 26.64
CA MET A 76 -29.76 10.46 27.23
C MET A 76 -30.69 11.53 26.63
N VAL A 77 -31.01 11.43 25.34
CA VAL A 77 -31.85 12.41 24.62
C VAL A 77 -33.33 11.98 24.55
N ASN A 78 -33.65 10.73 24.92
CA ASN A 78 -34.99 10.12 24.84
C ASN A 78 -35.66 10.29 23.47
N GLN A 79 -34.83 10.25 22.41
CA GLN A 79 -35.20 10.35 20.99
C GLN A 79 -34.33 9.38 20.19
N SER A 80 -34.87 8.84 19.09
CA SER A 80 -34.13 7.92 18.21
C SER A 80 -33.17 8.70 17.32
N ILE A 81 -31.89 8.71 17.69
CA ILE A 81 -30.81 9.32 16.91
C ILE A 81 -30.05 8.21 16.18
N THR A 82 -29.71 8.44 14.91
CA THR A 82 -28.83 7.58 14.10
C THR A 82 -27.42 8.14 14.16
N VAL A 83 -26.41 7.28 14.26
CA VAL A 83 -25.02 7.72 14.43
C VAL A 83 -24.23 7.33 13.18
N GLU A 84 -23.54 8.29 12.59
CA GLU A 84 -22.69 8.09 11.41
C GLU A 84 -21.26 8.57 11.68
N PHE A 85 -20.27 7.87 11.13
CA PHE A 85 -18.86 8.21 11.31
C PHE A 85 -18.26 8.71 9.99
N SER A 86 -17.52 9.81 10.04
CA SER A 86 -16.82 10.42 8.90
C SER A 86 -15.35 10.69 9.24
N VAL A 87 -14.48 10.89 8.25
CA VAL A 87 -13.05 11.15 8.48
C VAL A 87 -12.79 12.66 8.51
N ILE A 88 -12.10 13.15 9.55
CA ILE A 88 -11.71 14.55 9.68
C ILE A 88 -10.47 14.79 8.81
N HIS A 89 -10.62 15.50 7.71
CA HIS A 89 -9.49 16.00 6.94
C HIS A 89 -8.95 17.27 7.61
N SER A 90 -7.77 17.18 8.24
CA SER A 90 -7.11 18.33 8.85
C SER A 90 -6.59 19.29 7.76
N SER A 91 -7.21 20.46 7.67
CA SER A 91 -6.60 21.64 7.04
C SER A 91 -6.41 22.71 8.12
N LEU A 92 -5.17 23.19 8.26
CA LEU A 92 -4.80 24.20 9.26
C LEU A 92 -5.35 25.59 8.88
N ASN A 93 -6.01 26.21 9.86
CA ASN A 93 -6.59 27.54 10.03
C ASN A 93 -6.05 28.74 9.21
N ASP A 94 -6.94 29.62 8.73
CA ASP A 94 -7.25 30.88 9.44
C ASP A 94 -8.49 31.64 8.90
N GLN A 95 -9.41 31.89 9.83
CA GLN A 95 -10.24 33.09 10.11
C GLN A 95 -11.18 33.78 9.09
N GLN A 96 -12.42 33.92 9.60
CA GLN A 96 -13.32 35.09 9.64
C GLN A 96 -14.63 35.07 8.80
N ASP A 97 -15.71 34.83 9.55
CA ASP A 97 -16.95 35.62 9.65
C ASP A 97 -17.91 35.80 8.45
N ASN A 98 -18.99 35.00 8.56
CA ASN A 98 -20.38 35.45 8.67
C ASN A 98 -21.19 35.76 7.37
N PRO A 99 -22.54 35.83 7.43
CA PRO A 99 -23.40 34.73 7.00
C PRO A 99 -24.48 35.16 5.98
N SER A 100 -24.98 34.22 5.17
CA SER A 100 -26.35 34.34 4.65
C SER A 100 -26.82 33.02 4.05
N GLY A 101 -27.77 32.38 4.73
CA GLY A 101 -28.52 31.28 4.15
C GLY A 101 -29.46 31.78 3.06
N GLN A 102 -29.63 30.97 2.01
CA GLN A 102 -30.91 30.77 1.36
C GLN A 102 -30.96 29.36 0.77
N LYS A 103 -32.08 28.71 1.07
CA LYS A 103 -32.37 27.29 0.82
C LYS A 103 -32.66 27.01 -0.65
N LYS A 104 -32.21 25.80 -1.03
CA LYS A 104 -32.80 24.86 -1.99
C LYS A 104 -32.74 25.24 -3.47
N GLN A 105 -31.91 24.50 -4.20
CA GLN A 105 -32.35 23.72 -5.35
C GLN A 105 -31.35 22.59 -5.61
N LYS A 106 -31.87 21.41 -5.95
CA LYS A 106 -31.10 20.27 -6.47
C LYS A 106 -30.20 20.75 -7.61
N SER A 107 -28.91 20.91 -7.38
CA SER A 107 -27.92 20.87 -8.46
C SER A 107 -27.40 19.46 -8.52
N PHE A 108 -27.50 18.87 -9.72
CA PHE A 108 -26.57 17.85 -10.18
C PHE A 108 -25.15 18.33 -9.85
N CYS A 109 -24.53 17.77 -8.80
CA CYS A 109 -23.09 17.92 -8.60
C CYS A 109 -22.45 16.67 -9.19
N ASP A 110 -22.13 16.82 -10.47
CA ASP A 110 -20.79 16.61 -11.00
C ASP A 110 -20.05 15.36 -10.48
N ASP A 111 -20.16 14.28 -11.26
CA ASP A 111 -19.40 13.03 -11.16
C ASP A 111 -17.93 13.25 -11.61
N SER A 112 -17.30 14.34 -11.12
CA SER A 112 -16.02 14.84 -11.62
C SER A 112 -15.10 15.40 -10.53
N LEU A 113 -15.04 14.75 -9.37
CA LEU A 113 -13.92 14.94 -8.45
C LEU A 113 -13.26 13.60 -8.21
N ILE A 114 -12.33 13.22 -9.10
CA ILE A 114 -11.35 12.19 -8.78
C ILE A 114 -10.37 12.84 -7.79
N GLU A 115 -10.58 12.63 -6.49
CA GLU A 115 -9.53 12.83 -5.50
C GLU A 115 -8.45 11.77 -5.74
N LEU A 116 -7.40 12.17 -6.44
CA LEU A 116 -6.21 11.35 -6.66
C LEU A 116 -5.28 11.51 -5.46
N GLU A 117 -5.20 10.46 -4.64
CA GLU A 117 -4.18 10.35 -3.61
C GLU A 117 -2.90 9.75 -4.21
N PRO A 118 -1.72 10.33 -3.90
CA PRO A 118 -0.49 9.79 -4.40
C PRO A 118 -0.24 8.38 -3.85
N LYS A 119 -0.21 7.38 -4.74
CA LYS A 119 -0.05 5.97 -4.38
C LYS A 119 1.25 5.65 -3.62
N TYR A 120 2.32 6.41 -3.84
CA TYR A 120 3.60 6.29 -3.16
C TYR A 120 4.20 7.67 -2.92
N VAL A 121 4.67 7.93 -1.70
CA VAL A 121 5.28 9.22 -1.32
C VAL A 121 6.73 9.33 -1.81
N SER A 122 7.42 8.21 -2.02
CA SER A 122 8.81 8.19 -2.42
C SER A 122 9.15 6.99 -3.31
N LEU A 123 10.24 7.08 -4.08
CA LEU A 123 10.81 5.93 -4.81
C LEU A 123 11.14 4.75 -3.88
N ARG A 124 11.45 5.03 -2.61
CA ARG A 124 11.65 3.97 -1.61
C ARG A 124 10.34 3.23 -1.32
N ASP A 125 9.23 3.95 -1.20
CA ASP A 125 7.93 3.33 -0.93
C ASP A 125 7.39 2.62 -2.16
N ALA A 126 7.69 3.08 -3.37
CA ALA A 126 7.43 2.34 -4.61
C ALA A 126 8.18 1.00 -4.67
N LEU A 127 9.39 0.92 -4.09
CA LEU A 127 10.17 -0.34 -4.01
C LEU A 127 9.71 -1.26 -2.88
N ILE A 128 9.38 -0.69 -1.71
CA ILE A 128 9.07 -1.47 -0.49
C ILE A 128 7.59 -1.84 -0.43
N GLU A 129 6.71 -0.98 -0.95
CA GLU A 129 5.26 -1.03 -0.81
C GLU A 129 4.86 -1.24 0.66
N PRO A 130 5.04 -0.23 1.53
CA PRO A 130 4.99 -0.40 2.98
C PRO A 130 3.69 -1.01 3.51
N ASP A 131 2.56 -0.77 2.82
CA ASP A 131 1.23 -1.27 3.19
C ASP A 131 1.01 -2.74 2.83
N ARG A 132 1.86 -3.32 1.96
CA ARG A 132 1.79 -4.74 1.60
C ARG A 132 2.45 -5.58 2.68
N VAL A 133 1.64 -6.00 3.64
CA VAL A 133 2.07 -6.79 4.78
C VAL A 133 1.34 -8.13 4.88
N VAL A 134 2.03 -9.12 5.41
CA VAL A 134 1.44 -10.36 5.94
C VAL A 134 1.24 -10.19 7.43
N LYS A 135 0.06 -10.59 7.91
CA LYS A 135 -0.29 -10.56 9.34
C LYS A 135 0.00 -11.92 9.96
N LEU A 136 0.96 -11.98 10.87
CA LEU A 136 1.28 -13.19 11.63
C LEU A 136 0.76 -13.01 13.07
N PRO A 137 -0.20 -13.83 13.54
CA PRO A 137 -0.58 -13.82 14.96
C PRO A 137 0.65 -13.96 15.87
N ALA A 138 0.81 -13.04 16.83
CA ALA A 138 2.00 -12.98 17.67
C ALA A 138 2.23 -14.28 18.47
N TYR A 139 1.16 -15.00 18.81
CA TYR A 139 1.22 -16.29 19.48
C TYR A 139 2.04 -17.35 18.73
N PHE A 140 2.14 -17.30 17.38
CA PHE A 140 2.99 -18.23 16.63
C PHE A 140 4.48 -18.08 16.95
N LEU A 141 4.92 -16.95 17.53
CA LEU A 141 6.30 -16.84 18.03
C LEU A 141 6.56 -17.78 19.21
N ARG A 142 5.53 -18.19 19.97
CA ARG A 142 5.65 -19.20 21.04
C ARG A 142 5.83 -20.62 20.49
N TRP A 143 5.48 -20.86 19.23
CA TRP A 143 5.70 -22.14 18.54
C TRP A 143 7.13 -22.32 18.03
N LEU A 144 7.93 -21.25 17.93
CA LEU A 144 9.29 -21.31 17.39
C LEU A 144 10.20 -22.34 18.08
N PRO A 145 10.21 -22.50 19.43
CA PRO A 145 10.99 -23.54 20.11
C PRO A 145 10.63 -24.97 19.67
N TYR A 146 9.38 -25.19 19.24
CA TYR A 146 8.84 -26.50 18.90
C TYR A 146 9.06 -26.86 17.43
N VAL A 147 8.86 -25.90 16.53
CA VAL A 147 8.80 -26.18 15.08
C VAL A 147 9.88 -25.47 14.27
N GLY A 148 10.61 -24.53 14.88
CA GLY A 148 11.64 -23.73 14.25
C GLY A 148 11.10 -22.67 13.27
N ALA A 149 11.98 -21.76 12.85
CA ALA A 149 11.63 -20.63 12.00
C ALA A 149 11.07 -21.03 10.62
N LYS A 150 11.65 -22.06 10.00
CA LYS A 150 11.26 -22.52 8.65
C LYS A 150 9.78 -22.89 8.60
N THR A 151 9.31 -23.71 9.54
CA THR A 151 7.92 -24.16 9.61
C THR A 151 6.96 -22.98 9.77
N ILE A 152 7.35 -21.94 10.53
CA ILE A 152 6.55 -20.72 10.68
C ILE A 152 6.48 -19.94 9.37
N PHE A 153 7.56 -19.83 8.59
CA PHE A 153 7.52 -19.20 7.26
C PHE A 153 6.67 -19.98 6.25
N GLU A 154 6.70 -21.31 6.31
CA GLU A 154 5.82 -22.17 5.52
C GLU A 154 4.34 -21.94 5.89
N LEU A 155 4.05 -21.82 7.18
CA LEU A 155 2.71 -21.47 7.68
C LEU A 155 2.25 -20.08 7.21
N ILE A 156 3.14 -19.08 7.28
CA ILE A 156 2.92 -17.72 6.75
C ILE A 156 2.52 -17.81 5.27
N GLY A 157 3.25 -18.61 4.47
CA GLY A 157 2.93 -18.77 3.05
C GLY A 157 1.56 -19.37 2.79
N PHE A 158 1.15 -20.38 3.57
CA PHE A 158 -0.19 -20.95 3.45
C PHE A 158 -1.30 -19.97 3.85
N TRP A 159 -1.11 -19.25 4.96
CA TRP A 159 -2.06 -18.25 5.43
C TRP A 159 -2.18 -17.08 4.46
N GLN A 160 -1.07 -16.65 3.88
CA GLN A 160 -1.08 -15.57 2.89
C GLN A 160 -1.83 -15.98 1.61
N GLU A 161 -1.62 -17.20 1.12
CA GLU A 161 -2.37 -17.70 -0.03
C GLU A 161 -3.87 -17.86 0.27
N TYR A 162 -4.22 -18.27 1.49
CA TYR A 162 -5.61 -18.29 1.92
C TYR A 162 -6.21 -16.89 1.93
N TYR A 163 -5.51 -15.90 2.51
CA TYR A 163 -5.95 -14.51 2.58
C TYR A 163 -6.19 -13.90 1.19
N LEU A 164 -5.27 -14.15 0.25
CA LEU A 164 -5.40 -13.71 -1.14
C LEU A 164 -6.59 -14.38 -1.84
N ALA A 165 -6.84 -15.67 -1.59
CA ALA A 165 -7.98 -16.39 -2.16
C ALA A 165 -9.33 -15.99 -1.55
N SER A 166 -9.35 -15.67 -0.25
CA SER A 166 -10.57 -15.38 0.51
C SER A 166 -11.02 -13.92 0.43
N LYS A 167 -10.28 -13.07 -0.30
CA LYS A 167 -10.44 -11.61 -0.34
C LYS A 167 -10.37 -10.98 1.05
N GLY A 168 -9.47 -11.49 1.88
CA GLY A 168 -9.16 -10.91 3.19
C GLY A 168 -10.02 -11.39 4.36
N LYS A 169 -10.83 -12.45 4.19
CA LYS A 169 -11.54 -13.08 5.31
C LYS A 169 -10.55 -13.76 6.25
N GLN A 170 -10.76 -13.57 7.55
CA GLN A 170 -10.00 -14.26 8.59
C GLN A 170 -10.42 -15.74 8.67
N PRO A 171 -9.48 -16.67 8.91
CA PRO A 171 -9.80 -18.07 9.10
C PRO A 171 -10.51 -18.31 10.45
N ALA A 172 -11.63 -19.02 10.42
CA ALA A 172 -12.40 -19.52 11.55
C ALA A 172 -11.96 -20.93 12.02
N GLY A 173 -11.08 -21.61 11.28
CA GLY A 173 -10.58 -22.96 11.54
C GLY A 173 -11.22 -24.01 10.62
N GLY A 174 -10.39 -24.80 9.94
CA GLY A 174 -10.81 -25.84 8.99
C GLY A 174 -10.93 -25.34 7.54
N GLU A 175 -10.42 -24.15 7.25
CA GLU A 175 -10.47 -23.51 5.93
C GLU A 175 -9.77 -24.35 4.88
N LYS A 176 -10.42 -24.49 3.72
CA LYS A 176 -9.81 -25.11 2.56
C LYS A 176 -9.14 -24.04 1.71
N VAL A 177 -7.81 -24.04 1.65
CA VAL A 177 -7.04 -23.27 0.67
C VAL A 177 -6.69 -24.15 -0.52
N SER A 178 -7.04 -23.70 -1.72
CA SER A 178 -6.59 -24.30 -2.98
C SER A 178 -5.55 -23.38 -3.59
N THR A 179 -4.28 -23.79 -3.55
CA THR A 179 -3.19 -22.97 -4.10
C THR A 179 -2.10 -23.83 -4.74
N ARG A 180 -1.32 -23.19 -5.62
CA ARG A 180 -0.12 -23.75 -6.19
C ARG A 180 0.99 -23.71 -5.15
N VAL A 181 1.67 -24.84 -4.98
CA VAL A 181 2.78 -24.99 -4.02
C VAL A 181 3.89 -23.96 -4.27
N GLU A 182 4.12 -23.58 -5.52
CA GLU A 182 5.12 -22.58 -5.90
C GLU A 182 4.90 -21.23 -5.21
N ARG A 183 3.63 -20.83 -5.01
CA ARG A 183 3.31 -19.55 -4.34
C ARG A 183 3.57 -19.63 -2.84
N VAL A 184 3.24 -20.75 -2.22
CA VAL A 184 3.58 -20.97 -0.80
C VAL A 184 5.10 -20.96 -0.63
N CYS A 185 5.82 -21.64 -1.52
CA CYS A 185 7.28 -21.65 -1.55
C CYS A 185 7.89 -20.25 -1.69
N SER A 186 7.32 -19.37 -2.53
CA SER A 186 7.83 -18.00 -2.69
C SER A 186 7.70 -17.18 -1.41
N TRP A 187 6.57 -17.29 -0.70
CA TRP A 187 6.40 -16.62 0.59
C TRP A 187 7.31 -17.16 1.68
N ALA A 188 7.51 -18.48 1.67
CA ALA A 188 8.22 -19.19 2.74
C ALA A 188 9.74 -19.21 2.55
N GLY A 189 10.26 -18.92 1.35
CA GLY A 189 11.69 -19.02 1.06
C GLY A 189 12.22 -20.46 0.99
N VAL A 190 11.35 -21.43 0.67
CA VAL A 190 11.70 -22.86 0.60
C VAL A 190 11.53 -23.42 -0.81
N SER A 191 12.30 -24.46 -1.16
CA SER A 191 12.10 -25.16 -2.43
C SER A 191 10.86 -26.05 -2.39
N ARG A 192 10.28 -26.33 -3.57
CA ARG A 192 9.16 -27.27 -3.71
C ARG A 192 9.45 -28.63 -3.07
N ALA A 193 10.64 -29.17 -3.32
CA ALA A 193 11.05 -30.47 -2.75
C ALA A 193 11.14 -30.43 -1.22
N GLN A 194 11.58 -29.32 -0.65
CA GLN A 194 11.64 -29.13 0.80
C GLN A 194 10.23 -29.08 1.39
N LEU A 195 9.33 -28.26 0.83
CA LEU A 195 7.96 -28.17 1.35
C LEU A 195 7.23 -29.52 1.29
N PHE A 196 7.42 -30.31 0.23
CA PHE A 196 6.82 -31.65 0.16
C PHE A 196 7.35 -32.60 1.24
N ARG A 197 8.62 -32.49 1.62
CA ARG A 197 9.17 -33.24 2.76
C ARG A 197 8.53 -32.78 4.06
N ASP A 198 8.40 -31.46 4.25
CA ASP A 198 7.85 -30.88 5.48
C ASP A 198 6.34 -31.08 5.61
N LEU A 199 5.62 -31.37 4.52
CA LEU A 199 4.22 -31.77 4.50
C LEU A 199 3.99 -33.27 4.74
N ALA A 200 5.04 -34.07 4.89
CA ALA A 200 4.91 -35.50 5.14
C ALA A 200 4.27 -35.78 6.52
N TYR A 201 3.74 -36.99 6.69
CA TYR A 201 3.15 -37.40 7.96
C TYR A 201 4.16 -37.31 9.11
N GLY A 202 3.71 -36.82 10.27
CA GLY A 202 4.54 -36.67 11.47
C GLY A 202 5.47 -35.44 11.47
N GLN A 203 5.46 -34.63 10.41
CA GLN A 203 6.26 -33.42 10.36
C GLN A 203 5.60 -32.24 11.11
N PRO A 204 6.39 -31.24 11.54
CA PRO A 204 5.90 -30.11 12.32
C PRO A 204 4.74 -29.32 11.69
N LEU A 205 4.63 -29.24 10.36
CA LEU A 205 3.50 -28.56 9.70
C LEU A 205 2.15 -29.19 10.02
N ALA A 206 2.10 -30.48 10.38
CA ALA A 206 0.86 -31.18 10.71
C ALA A 206 0.15 -30.61 11.96
N TRP A 207 0.84 -29.82 12.79
CA TRP A 207 0.23 -29.07 13.90
C TRP A 207 -0.73 -27.98 13.43
N PHE A 208 -0.55 -27.47 12.21
CA PHE A 208 -1.25 -26.28 11.72
C PHE A 208 -2.14 -26.55 10.51
N LEU A 209 -1.88 -27.61 9.76
CA LEU A 209 -2.63 -27.90 8.56
C LEU A 209 -2.64 -29.39 8.21
N LYS A 210 -3.61 -29.77 7.38
CA LYS A 210 -3.70 -31.10 6.79
C LYS A 210 -3.89 -30.99 5.28
N LYS A 211 -3.13 -31.79 4.54
CA LYS A 211 -3.34 -31.95 3.10
C LYS A 211 -4.65 -32.71 2.83
N ILE A 212 -5.50 -32.15 1.99
CA ILE A 212 -6.71 -32.81 1.47
C ILE A 212 -6.37 -33.37 0.07
N GLU A 213 -6.95 -34.51 -0.31
CA GLU A 213 -6.75 -35.08 -1.64
C GLU A 213 -7.16 -34.10 -2.75
N THR A 214 -6.41 -34.13 -3.84
CA THR A 214 -6.62 -33.30 -5.04
C THR A 214 -7.52 -33.99 -6.03
N ASP A 215 -8.52 -33.26 -6.53
CA ASP A 215 -9.31 -33.66 -7.69
C ASP A 215 -8.52 -33.47 -9.00
N PHE A 216 -8.97 -34.06 -10.10
CA PHE A 216 -8.48 -33.73 -11.44
C PHE A 216 -9.44 -32.73 -12.08
N GLU A 217 -8.91 -31.61 -12.59
CA GLU A 217 -9.68 -30.66 -13.39
C GLU A 217 -9.51 -30.99 -14.88
N LYS A 218 -10.57 -30.86 -15.68
CA LYS A 218 -10.44 -30.94 -17.14
C LYS A 218 -10.10 -29.55 -17.68
N ASP A 219 -9.00 -29.45 -18.41
CA ASP A 219 -8.62 -28.25 -19.14
C ASP A 219 -9.73 -27.88 -20.14
N ARG A 220 -10.30 -26.67 -20.03
CA ARG A 220 -11.40 -26.20 -20.87
C ARG A 220 -11.01 -26.05 -22.34
N GLN A 221 -9.73 -25.83 -22.64
CA GLN A 221 -9.26 -25.67 -24.03
C GLN A 221 -8.83 -26.99 -24.66
N THR A 222 -8.21 -27.89 -23.88
CA THR A 222 -7.62 -29.12 -24.42
C THR A 222 -8.39 -30.40 -24.07
N GLY A 223 -9.38 -30.32 -23.18
CA GLY A 223 -10.15 -31.47 -22.69
C GLY A 223 -9.34 -32.46 -21.83
N ARG A 224 -8.04 -32.22 -21.65
CA ARG A 224 -7.12 -33.11 -20.92
C ARG A 224 -7.29 -32.95 -19.42
N ALA A 225 -7.16 -34.05 -18.70
CA ALA A 225 -7.10 -34.03 -17.24
C ALA A 225 -5.81 -33.32 -16.80
N LYS A 226 -5.96 -32.16 -16.17
CA LYS A 226 -4.91 -31.40 -15.51
C LYS A 226 -5.07 -31.62 -14.00
N LYS A 227 -3.96 -31.88 -13.31
CA LYS A 227 -3.98 -31.97 -11.84
C LYS A 227 -4.46 -30.64 -11.27
N SER A 228 -5.52 -30.65 -10.46
CA SER A 228 -6.00 -29.44 -9.79
C SER A 228 -4.97 -28.92 -8.78
N ALA A 229 -5.14 -27.67 -8.34
CA ALA A 229 -4.31 -27.12 -7.28
C ALA A 229 -4.49 -27.91 -5.97
N ASN A 230 -3.40 -28.09 -5.22
CA ASN A 230 -3.44 -28.83 -3.95
C ASN A 230 -4.41 -28.13 -2.98
N LYS A 231 -5.27 -28.93 -2.33
CA LYS A 231 -6.20 -28.46 -1.30
C LYS A 231 -5.60 -28.75 0.08
N TYR A 232 -5.61 -27.75 0.96
CA TYR A 232 -5.12 -27.87 2.33
C TYR A 232 -6.17 -27.35 3.29
N ALA A 233 -6.42 -28.08 4.38
CA ALA A 233 -7.20 -27.62 5.52
C ALA A 233 -6.25 -26.90 6.49
N LEU A 234 -6.45 -25.59 6.69
CA LEU A 234 -5.73 -24.83 7.71
C LEU A 234 -6.52 -24.90 9.02
N TYR A 235 -5.82 -25.12 10.14
CA TYR A 235 -6.42 -25.05 11.47
C TYR A 235 -6.35 -23.62 12.00
N GLY A 236 -7.23 -23.29 12.96
CA GLY A 236 -7.08 -22.08 13.76
C GLY A 236 -5.81 -22.14 14.63
N ILE A 237 -5.47 -21.06 15.32
CA ILE A 237 -4.23 -20.98 16.12
C ILE A 237 -4.26 -22.03 17.26
N PRO A 238 -3.42 -23.08 17.23
CA PRO A 238 -3.35 -24.05 18.32
C PRO A 238 -2.54 -23.50 19.50
N LEU A 239 -2.90 -23.93 20.71
CA LEU A 239 -2.00 -23.84 21.87
C LEU A 239 -0.78 -24.72 21.65
N THR A 240 0.39 -24.26 22.08
CA THR A 240 1.57 -25.14 22.17
C THR A 240 1.29 -26.26 23.17
N PRO A 241 1.88 -27.47 23.01
CA PRO A 241 1.70 -28.54 23.99
C PRO A 241 2.16 -28.14 25.40
N GLY A 242 3.22 -27.32 25.50
CA GLY A 242 3.67 -26.78 26.77
C GLY A 242 2.66 -25.80 27.38
N ASP A 243 2.10 -24.88 26.60
CA ASP A 243 1.11 -23.93 27.12
C ASP A 243 -0.21 -24.62 27.50
N ALA A 244 -0.59 -25.67 26.78
CA ALA A 244 -1.73 -26.51 27.14
C ALA A 244 -1.53 -27.19 28.50
N GLU A 245 -0.32 -27.69 28.77
CA GLU A 245 0.04 -28.29 30.06
C GLU A 245 0.13 -27.25 31.19
N ASP A 246 0.61 -26.04 30.91
CA ASP A 246 0.62 -24.93 31.86
C ASP A 246 -0.82 -24.54 32.26
N LEU A 247 -1.69 -24.38 31.27
CA LEU A 247 -3.11 -24.11 31.50
C LEU A 247 -3.77 -25.22 32.31
N LYS A 248 -3.52 -26.49 31.94
CA LYS A 248 -4.05 -27.66 32.66
C LYS A 248 -3.60 -27.66 34.12
N THR A 249 -2.31 -27.41 34.36
CA THR A 249 -1.71 -27.34 35.70
C THR A 249 -2.35 -26.23 36.52
N TYR A 250 -2.51 -25.03 35.93
CA TYR A 250 -3.17 -23.90 36.58
C TYR A 250 -4.61 -24.24 36.99
N LEU A 251 -5.40 -24.82 36.08
CA LEU A 251 -6.79 -25.19 36.37
C LEU A 251 -6.88 -26.23 37.50
N GLN A 252 -6.01 -27.24 37.50
CA GLN A 252 -5.97 -28.26 38.55
C GLN A 252 -5.60 -27.68 39.91
N GLN A 253 -4.60 -26.79 39.97
CA GLN A 253 -4.16 -26.15 41.23
C GLN A 253 -5.22 -25.25 41.86
N ASN A 254 -6.17 -24.74 41.07
CA ASN A 254 -7.27 -23.89 41.54
C ASN A 254 -8.58 -24.68 41.73
N ASN A 255 -8.51 -26.01 41.85
CA ASN A 255 -9.67 -26.88 42.07
C ASN A 255 -10.78 -26.70 41.02
N PHE A 256 -10.41 -26.60 39.74
CA PHE A 256 -11.33 -26.35 38.63
C PHE A 256 -12.55 -27.30 38.58
N LEU A 257 -12.44 -28.54 39.05
CA LEU A 257 -13.57 -29.48 39.05
C LEU A 257 -14.66 -29.12 40.08
N ASP A 258 -14.33 -28.37 41.14
CA ASP A 258 -15.27 -27.98 42.18
C ASP A 258 -16.12 -26.79 41.73
N ASP A 259 -15.49 -25.75 41.14
CA ASP A 259 -16.18 -24.61 40.52
C ASP A 259 -15.52 -24.17 39.20
N PRO A 260 -15.88 -24.81 38.07
CA PRO A 260 -15.34 -24.48 36.75
C PRO A 260 -15.57 -23.02 36.33
N HIS A 261 -16.71 -22.44 36.73
CA HIS A 261 -17.11 -21.13 36.28
C HIS A 261 -16.30 -20.04 36.99
N GLN A 262 -16.20 -20.10 38.31
CA GLN A 262 -15.42 -19.13 39.09
C GLN A 262 -13.93 -19.17 38.73
N VAL A 263 -13.36 -20.36 38.52
CA VAL A 263 -11.94 -20.50 38.17
C VAL A 263 -11.64 -19.87 36.80
N LEU A 264 -12.49 -20.07 35.79
CA LEU A 264 -12.30 -19.44 34.47
C LEU A 264 -12.48 -17.93 34.53
N GLN A 265 -13.47 -17.44 35.29
CA GLN A 265 -13.63 -15.99 35.52
C GLN A 265 -12.39 -15.38 36.18
N THR A 266 -11.82 -16.07 37.17
CA THR A 266 -10.59 -15.64 37.83
C THR A 266 -9.43 -15.62 36.83
N ALA A 267 -9.28 -16.66 36.01
CA ALA A 267 -8.26 -16.74 34.97
C ALA A 267 -8.32 -15.56 33.97
N LEU A 268 -9.52 -15.12 33.61
CA LEU A 268 -9.74 -13.97 32.72
C LEU A 268 -9.25 -12.64 33.30
N THR A 269 -9.18 -12.50 34.62
CA THR A 269 -8.67 -11.27 35.27
C THR A 269 -7.14 -11.26 35.38
N LEU A 270 -6.49 -12.42 35.32
CA LEU A 270 -5.05 -12.55 35.48
C LEU A 270 -4.28 -12.15 34.21
N GLN A 271 -3.05 -11.69 34.40
CA GLN A 271 -2.11 -11.54 33.29
C GLN A 271 -1.73 -12.93 32.75
N PRO A 272 -1.55 -13.11 31.43
CA PRO A 272 -1.20 -14.40 30.85
C PRO A 272 0.05 -15.05 31.44
N ASN A 273 1.03 -14.27 31.93
CA ASN A 273 2.25 -14.76 32.59
C ASN A 273 2.03 -15.39 33.97
N LYS A 274 0.80 -15.31 34.52
CA LYS A 274 0.39 -16.03 35.73
C LYS A 274 -0.20 -17.40 35.43
N ILE A 275 -0.53 -17.66 34.16
CA ILE A 275 -1.11 -18.94 33.69
C ILE A 275 -0.08 -19.71 32.89
N LEU A 276 0.62 -19.05 31.96
CA LEU A 276 1.61 -19.65 31.06
C LEU A 276 3.03 -19.25 31.45
N GLN A 277 4.01 -20.07 31.11
CA GLN A 277 5.42 -19.70 31.26
C GLN A 277 5.82 -18.63 30.23
N TYR A 278 6.44 -17.54 30.70
CA TYR A 278 6.95 -16.47 29.86
C TYR A 278 8.48 -16.39 29.89
N PRO A 279 9.12 -16.01 28.76
CA PRO A 279 8.51 -15.57 27.49
C PRO A 279 7.98 -16.71 26.62
N PHE A 280 8.41 -17.95 26.88
CA PHE A 280 7.98 -19.16 26.20
C PHE A 280 8.24 -20.38 27.11
N ARG A 281 7.63 -21.52 26.76
CA ARG A 281 7.92 -22.83 27.36
C ARG A 281 8.71 -23.69 26.38
N GLU A 282 9.84 -24.23 26.82
CA GLU A 282 10.66 -25.14 26.02
C GLU A 282 9.91 -26.47 25.76
N PRO A 283 10.13 -27.10 24.59
CA PRO A 283 9.49 -28.37 24.28
C PRO A 283 9.94 -29.45 25.28
N PRO A 284 9.01 -30.32 25.75
CA PRO A 284 9.40 -31.46 26.57
C PRO A 284 10.29 -32.44 25.81
N ASN A 285 11.13 -33.21 26.51
CA ASN A 285 12.07 -34.16 25.90
C ASN A 285 11.40 -35.14 24.93
N ASP A 286 10.16 -35.56 25.21
CA ASP A 286 9.38 -36.48 24.40
C ASP A 286 8.47 -35.80 23.36
N PHE A 287 8.64 -34.49 23.12
CA PHE A 287 7.82 -33.72 22.17
C PHE A 287 7.71 -34.37 20.79
N TRP A 288 8.83 -34.89 20.25
CA TRP A 288 8.87 -35.52 18.94
C TRP A 288 8.08 -36.84 18.84
N LYS A 289 7.67 -37.42 19.97
CA LYS A 289 6.79 -38.60 20.03
C LYS A 289 5.31 -38.20 20.05
N ILE A 290 5.00 -36.94 20.34
CA ILE A 290 3.62 -36.44 20.41
C ILE A 290 3.06 -36.37 18.99
N THR A 291 1.91 -37.01 18.77
CA THR A 291 1.23 -36.92 17.48
C THR A 291 0.66 -35.51 17.30
N PRO A 292 0.99 -34.82 16.19
CA PRO A 292 0.45 -33.48 15.92
C PRO A 292 -1.08 -33.46 15.94
N ARG A 293 -1.65 -32.58 16.76
CA ARG A 293 -3.10 -32.39 16.88
C ARG A 293 -3.44 -30.93 17.16
N TRP A 294 -4.63 -30.50 16.76
CA TRP A 294 -5.10 -29.13 17.02
C TRP A 294 -5.56 -29.00 18.47
N ILE A 295 -4.69 -28.46 19.35
CA ILE A 295 -4.97 -28.27 20.78
C ILE A 295 -5.59 -26.88 21.00
N THR A 296 -6.75 -26.82 21.62
CA THR A 296 -7.49 -25.59 21.95
C THR A 296 -7.76 -25.50 23.45
N VAL A 297 -8.07 -24.30 23.96
CA VAL A 297 -8.52 -24.11 25.36
C VAL A 297 -9.72 -25.01 25.66
N HIS A 298 -10.70 -25.07 24.74
CA HIS A 298 -11.86 -25.97 24.86
C HIS A 298 -11.45 -27.43 24.98
N SER A 299 -10.45 -27.88 24.21
CA SER A 299 -9.98 -29.26 24.31
C SER A 299 -9.31 -29.58 25.65
N VAL A 300 -8.58 -28.62 26.23
CA VAL A 300 -7.95 -28.78 27.57
C VAL A 300 -9.01 -28.84 28.65
N ILE A 301 -10.01 -27.95 28.59
CA ILE A 301 -11.15 -27.94 29.53
C ILE A 301 -11.95 -29.23 29.40
N ALA A 302 -12.28 -29.66 28.18
CA ALA A 302 -13.02 -30.90 27.95
C ALA A 302 -12.26 -32.14 28.44
N GLU A 303 -10.92 -32.15 28.30
CA GLU A 303 -10.06 -33.22 28.84
C GLU A 303 -10.13 -33.30 30.38
N LEU A 304 -10.15 -32.15 31.07
CA LEU A 304 -10.28 -32.13 32.54
C LEU A 304 -11.67 -32.56 33.02
N ILE A 305 -12.74 -32.11 32.35
CA ILE A 305 -14.13 -32.46 32.72
C ILE A 305 -14.48 -33.90 32.30
N GLY A 306 -13.81 -34.45 31.29
CA GLY A 306 -14.12 -35.76 30.70
C GLY A 306 -15.33 -35.75 29.74
N ARG A 307 -15.88 -34.57 29.42
CA ARG A 307 -16.98 -34.37 28.47
C ARG A 307 -16.94 -32.96 27.89
N GLN A 308 -17.77 -32.70 26.87
CA GLN A 308 -17.89 -31.35 26.30
C GLN A 308 -18.49 -30.36 27.33
N PRO A 309 -17.95 -29.12 27.42
CA PRO A 309 -18.43 -28.11 28.35
C PRO A 309 -19.86 -27.64 28.01
N ALA A 310 -20.62 -27.23 29.02
CA ALA A 310 -21.91 -26.56 28.84
C ALA A 310 -21.73 -25.15 28.22
N SER A 311 -22.78 -24.60 27.61
CA SER A 311 -22.70 -23.33 26.85
C SER A 311 -22.03 -22.17 27.59
N GLN A 312 -22.36 -21.96 28.87
CA GLN A 312 -21.75 -20.90 29.68
C GLN A 312 -20.23 -21.08 29.85
N LEU A 313 -19.76 -22.33 29.99
CA LEU A 313 -18.33 -22.63 30.08
C LEU A 313 -17.65 -22.52 28.71
N THR A 314 -18.37 -22.77 27.62
CA THR A 314 -17.88 -22.56 26.25
C THR A 314 -17.57 -21.08 26.02
N ASP A 315 -18.47 -20.17 26.42
CA ASP A 315 -18.26 -18.73 26.25
C ASP A 315 -17.05 -18.22 27.05
N LEU A 316 -16.89 -18.71 28.28
CA LEU A 316 -15.71 -18.39 29.10
C LEU A 316 -14.42 -18.98 28.52
N ALA A 317 -14.49 -20.17 27.92
CA ALA A 317 -13.36 -20.79 27.24
C ALA A 317 -12.95 -20.01 25.98
N ASP A 318 -13.91 -19.47 25.22
CA ASP A 318 -13.64 -18.60 24.07
C ASP A 318 -12.96 -17.30 24.50
N GLN A 319 -13.47 -16.64 25.54
CA GLN A 319 -12.84 -15.43 26.10
C GLN A 319 -11.42 -15.72 26.60
N LEU A 320 -11.21 -16.88 27.24
CA LEU A 320 -9.89 -17.26 27.73
C LEU A 320 -8.95 -17.58 26.58
N ALA A 321 -9.44 -18.24 25.52
CA ALA A 321 -8.68 -18.47 24.29
C ALA A 321 -8.28 -17.15 23.63
N ASP A 322 -9.19 -16.18 23.54
CA ASP A 322 -8.93 -14.85 23.00
C ASP A 322 -7.81 -14.14 23.77
N ARG A 323 -7.86 -14.21 25.10
CA ARG A 323 -6.86 -13.59 25.98
C ARG A 323 -5.50 -14.29 25.91
N LEU A 324 -5.45 -15.62 25.93
CA LEU A 324 -4.18 -16.38 25.95
C LEU A 324 -3.49 -16.41 24.58
N LEU A 325 -4.27 -16.51 23.50
CA LEU A 325 -3.75 -16.51 22.13
C LEU A 325 -3.50 -15.09 21.60
N GLY A 326 -3.90 -14.06 22.34
CA GLY A 326 -3.83 -12.67 21.90
C GLY A 326 -4.57 -12.47 20.58
N ARG A 327 -5.83 -12.93 20.48
CA ARG A 327 -6.62 -12.79 19.23
C ARG A 327 -6.79 -11.30 18.90
N GLY A 328 -6.03 -10.83 17.92
CA GLY A 328 -5.95 -9.40 17.56
C GLY A 328 -4.53 -8.84 17.58
N GLU A 329 -3.58 -9.53 18.21
CA GLU A 329 -2.17 -9.16 18.24
C GLU A 329 -1.43 -9.80 17.07
N PHE A 330 -0.84 -8.96 16.22
CA PHE A 330 -0.16 -9.42 15.00
C PHE A 330 1.22 -8.79 14.86
N VAL A 331 2.14 -9.59 14.36
CA VAL A 331 3.39 -9.12 13.77
C VAL A 331 3.15 -8.85 12.30
N LEU A 332 3.40 -7.61 11.87
CA LEU A 332 3.27 -7.21 10.47
C LEU A 332 4.61 -7.43 9.76
N ILE A 333 4.60 -8.29 8.74
CA ILE A 333 5.80 -8.62 7.97
C ILE A 333 5.57 -8.14 6.54
N ARG A 334 6.36 -7.17 6.08
CA ARG A 334 6.24 -6.64 4.71
C ARG A 334 6.56 -7.71 3.67
N TRP A 335 5.87 -7.65 2.54
CA TRP A 335 6.15 -8.49 1.38
C TRP A 335 7.59 -8.32 0.91
N TYR A 336 8.10 -7.09 0.98
CA TYR A 336 9.50 -6.79 0.69
C TYR A 336 10.46 -7.64 1.53
N PHE A 337 10.22 -7.77 2.83
CA PHE A 337 11.05 -8.58 3.71
C PHE A 337 11.03 -10.06 3.31
N LEU A 338 9.84 -10.62 3.04
CA LEU A 338 9.68 -12.03 2.66
C LEU A 338 10.28 -12.34 1.28
N ASN A 339 10.12 -11.43 0.33
CA ASN A 339 10.53 -11.69 -1.06
C ASN A 339 12.01 -11.36 -1.30
N GLN A 340 12.57 -10.37 -0.60
CA GLN A 340 13.93 -9.88 -0.83
C GLN A 340 14.91 -10.28 0.28
N TRP A 341 14.53 -10.08 1.55
CA TRP A 341 15.46 -10.29 2.66
C TRP A 341 15.49 -11.72 3.19
N LEU A 342 14.36 -12.43 3.24
CA LEU A 342 14.30 -13.82 3.71
C LEU A 342 15.20 -14.77 2.89
N PRO A 343 15.27 -14.70 1.53
CA PRO A 343 16.20 -15.51 0.76
C PRO A 343 17.68 -15.24 1.07
N ILE A 344 18.03 -13.99 1.43
CA ILE A 344 19.40 -13.56 1.72
C ILE A 344 19.81 -13.98 3.15
N LEU A 345 18.94 -13.71 4.12
CA LEU A 345 19.18 -13.98 5.54
C LEU A 345 19.04 -15.47 5.89
N GLY A 346 18.12 -16.16 5.21
CA GLY A 346 17.62 -17.46 5.61
C GLY A 346 16.67 -17.38 6.81
N HIS A 347 15.96 -18.49 7.07
CA HIS A 347 14.85 -18.53 8.03
C HIS A 347 15.23 -18.12 9.46
N ASN A 348 16.33 -18.63 10.02
CA ASN A 348 16.66 -18.37 11.43
C ASN A 348 17.10 -16.92 11.69
N PRO A 349 18.04 -16.33 10.93
CA PRO A 349 18.37 -14.91 11.10
C PRO A 349 17.20 -13.98 10.77
N ALA A 350 16.39 -14.29 9.75
CA ALA A 350 15.20 -13.51 9.42
C ALA A 350 14.17 -13.54 10.57
N MET A 351 13.94 -14.70 11.19
CA MET A 351 13.04 -14.81 12.34
C MET A 351 13.60 -14.12 13.59
N LEU A 352 14.91 -14.08 13.78
CA LEU A 352 15.52 -13.28 14.85
C LEU A 352 15.18 -11.79 14.68
N VAL A 353 15.24 -11.26 13.46
CA VAL A 353 14.85 -9.87 13.17
C VAL A 353 13.37 -9.65 13.53
N ILE A 354 12.48 -10.55 13.12
CA ILE A 354 11.04 -10.47 13.42
C ILE A 354 10.80 -10.50 14.95
N LEU A 355 11.45 -11.43 15.65
CA LEU A 355 11.35 -11.57 17.11
C LEU A 355 11.78 -10.29 17.84
N LEU A 356 12.92 -9.71 17.46
CA LEU A 356 13.44 -8.52 18.11
C LEU A 356 12.62 -7.28 17.80
N ARG A 357 12.10 -7.16 16.57
CA ARG A 357 11.16 -6.11 16.21
C ARG A 357 9.87 -6.18 17.02
N ASN A 358 9.38 -7.39 17.32
CA ASN A 358 8.20 -7.59 18.17
C ASN A 358 8.42 -7.16 19.63
N LEU A 359 9.67 -7.02 20.07
CA LEU A 359 10.02 -6.53 21.41
C LEU A 359 10.27 -5.01 21.44
N CYS A 360 10.33 -4.37 20.28
CA CYS A 360 10.41 -2.92 20.14
C CYS A 360 9.00 -2.32 20.20
N TYR A 361 8.87 -1.11 20.74
CA TYR A 361 7.58 -0.42 20.80
C TYR A 361 7.74 1.08 20.60
N PHE A 362 6.61 1.72 20.32
CA PHE A 362 6.48 3.17 20.38
C PHE A 362 5.51 3.49 21.50
N ASN A 363 5.97 4.22 22.51
CA ASN A 363 5.12 4.73 23.57
C ASN A 363 4.62 6.11 23.14
N ASP A 364 3.36 6.18 22.74
CA ASP A 364 2.74 7.40 22.23
C ASP A 364 2.62 8.49 23.32
N GLU A 365 2.41 8.11 24.59
CA GLU A 365 2.28 9.08 25.68
C GLU A 365 3.58 9.83 25.96
N LEU A 366 4.72 9.15 25.83
CA LEU A 366 6.04 9.72 26.07
C LEU A 366 6.76 10.14 24.79
N GLY A 367 6.23 9.77 23.62
CA GLY A 367 6.94 9.83 22.34
C GLY A 367 8.20 8.94 22.29
N GLU A 368 8.33 7.98 23.21
CA GLU A 368 9.52 7.15 23.34
C GLU A 368 9.49 6.03 22.27
N ILE A 369 10.45 6.07 21.36
CA ILE A 369 10.71 4.96 20.44
C ILE A 369 11.76 4.08 21.11
N ARG A 370 11.33 2.90 21.55
CA ARG A 370 12.26 1.86 21.98
C ARG A 370 12.61 0.98 20.80
N ASP A 371 13.82 1.13 20.30
CA ASP A 371 14.41 0.33 19.22
C ASP A 371 15.55 -0.57 19.70
N ASP A 372 15.72 -0.70 21.02
CA ASP A 372 16.74 -1.54 21.64
C ASP A 372 16.16 -2.59 22.60
N VAL A 373 16.79 -3.76 22.65
CA VAL A 373 16.28 -4.95 23.33
C VAL A 373 17.40 -5.66 24.10
N TRP A 374 17.12 -5.94 25.38
CA TRP A 374 17.95 -6.80 26.23
C TRP A 374 17.47 -8.25 26.19
N ILE A 375 18.42 -9.18 26.11
CA ILE A 375 18.18 -10.62 26.26
C ILE A 375 19.08 -11.14 27.37
N GLU A 376 18.48 -11.52 28.50
CA GLU A 376 19.21 -11.77 29.75
C GLU A 376 20.14 -12.97 29.71
N LYS A 377 19.73 -14.07 29.06
CA LYS A 377 20.60 -15.25 28.90
C LYS A 377 21.35 -15.24 27.57
N GLY A 378 21.29 -14.12 26.85
CA GLY A 378 22.01 -13.90 25.61
C GLY A 378 21.72 -14.96 24.55
N TYR A 379 22.77 -15.56 23.99
CA TYR A 379 22.65 -16.47 22.84
C TYR A 379 21.99 -17.81 23.17
N THR A 380 22.02 -18.27 24.42
CA THR A 380 21.34 -19.53 24.79
C THR A 380 19.83 -19.36 24.75
N GLU A 381 19.32 -18.22 25.23
CA GLU A 381 17.89 -17.90 25.15
C GLU A 381 17.44 -17.65 23.71
N ILE A 382 18.24 -16.95 22.89
CA ILE A 382 17.91 -16.81 21.46
C ILE A 382 17.83 -18.18 20.78
N ALA A 383 18.75 -19.10 21.10
CA ALA A 383 18.76 -20.44 20.53
C ALA A 383 17.50 -21.21 20.92
N ALA A 384 17.19 -21.23 22.21
CA ALA A 384 15.98 -21.87 22.73
C ALA A 384 14.71 -21.28 22.10
N ARG A 385 14.61 -19.95 21.99
CA ARG A 385 13.49 -19.27 21.34
C ARG A 385 13.32 -19.66 19.88
N LEU A 386 14.40 -19.80 19.13
CA LEU A 386 14.38 -20.15 17.71
C LEU A 386 14.27 -21.66 17.45
N GLY A 387 14.27 -22.50 18.49
CA GLY A 387 14.28 -23.96 18.35
C GLY A 387 15.62 -24.50 17.83
N LEU A 388 16.73 -23.84 18.17
CA LEU A 388 18.09 -24.23 17.78
C LEU A 388 18.78 -24.99 18.91
N GLU A 389 19.22 -26.22 18.62
CA GLU A 389 19.94 -27.05 19.58
C GLU A 389 21.31 -26.47 19.99
N ASN A 390 21.96 -25.73 19.09
CA ASN A 390 23.33 -25.25 19.30
C ASN A 390 23.40 -23.71 19.32
N PRO A 391 23.57 -23.09 20.51
CA PRO A 391 23.74 -21.64 20.65
C PRO A 391 24.95 -21.06 19.89
N ARG A 392 25.93 -21.90 19.53
CA ARG A 392 27.09 -21.47 18.73
C ARG A 392 26.71 -21.06 17.32
N GLN A 393 25.55 -21.48 16.79
CA GLN A 393 25.08 -21.02 15.49
C GLN A 393 24.84 -19.51 15.48
N ILE A 394 24.29 -18.96 16.57
CA ILE A 394 24.01 -17.51 16.68
C ILE A 394 25.30 -16.70 16.79
N HIS A 395 26.34 -17.27 17.42
CA HIS A 395 27.65 -16.62 17.49
C HIS A 395 28.24 -16.34 16.10
N GLN A 396 27.85 -17.11 15.08
CA GLN A 396 28.34 -16.91 13.71
C GLN A 396 27.70 -15.68 13.05
N TRP A 397 26.48 -15.31 13.48
CA TRP A 397 25.71 -14.21 12.90
C TRP A 397 26.22 -12.83 13.32
N PHE A 398 26.94 -12.74 14.43
CA PHE A 398 27.49 -11.49 14.96
C PHE A 398 29.03 -11.51 14.94
N PRO A 399 29.69 -10.33 14.94
CA PRO A 399 31.13 -10.25 15.10
C PRO A 399 31.63 -10.92 16.40
N ALA A 400 32.84 -11.48 16.35
CA ALA A 400 33.48 -12.00 17.55
C ALA A 400 33.71 -10.85 18.54
N MET A 401 33.41 -11.09 19.81
CA MET A 401 33.60 -10.09 20.87
C MET A 401 35.07 -9.98 21.32
N PHE A 402 35.76 -11.12 21.34
CA PHE A 402 37.16 -11.22 21.73
C PHE A 402 37.96 -11.63 20.50
N GLU A 403 39.09 -10.95 20.26
CA GLU A 403 40.07 -11.39 19.30
C GLU A 403 40.55 -12.79 19.70
N ARG A 404 40.30 -13.78 18.85
CA ARG A 404 40.87 -15.13 19.04
C ARG A 404 42.15 -15.20 18.24
N GLY A 405 43.26 -15.51 18.92
CA GLY A 405 44.56 -15.65 18.28
C GLY A 405 44.59 -16.80 17.27
N GLY A 406 45.16 -16.51 16.10
CA GLY A 406 45.63 -17.47 15.09
C GLY A 406 44.56 -18.07 14.19
N GLN A 407 44.39 -17.53 12.98
CA GLN A 407 43.81 -18.30 11.87
C GLN A 407 44.91 -19.17 11.25
N THR A 408 44.56 -20.42 10.94
CA THR A 408 45.42 -21.35 10.21
C THR A 408 45.55 -20.85 8.76
N GLU A 409 46.78 -20.63 8.27
CA GLU A 409 47.01 -19.98 6.97
C GLU A 409 46.56 -20.82 5.74
N SER A 410 46.25 -22.12 5.92
CA SER A 410 45.74 -22.98 4.86
C SER A 410 44.30 -23.42 5.12
N HIS A 411 43.38 -22.93 4.29
CA HIS A 411 41.99 -23.34 4.30
C HIS A 411 41.68 -24.26 3.11
N THR A 412 40.72 -25.17 3.30
CA THR A 412 40.15 -25.91 2.17
C THR A 412 39.12 -25.05 1.46
N GLU A 413 38.89 -25.28 0.16
CA GLU A 413 37.85 -24.56 -0.60
C GLU A 413 36.46 -24.65 0.04
N LYS A 414 36.13 -25.77 0.70
CA LYS A 414 34.87 -25.94 1.44
C LYS A 414 34.80 -25.00 2.64
N THR A 415 35.90 -24.84 3.36
CA THR A 415 36.03 -23.92 4.49
C THR A 415 35.85 -22.48 4.02
N ASP A 416 36.47 -22.10 2.91
CA ASP A 416 36.38 -20.73 2.36
C ASP A 416 34.96 -20.41 1.89
N ARG A 417 34.28 -21.33 1.21
CA ARG A 417 32.87 -21.15 0.82
C ARG A 417 31.96 -20.96 2.04
N GLU A 418 32.20 -21.70 3.12
CA GLU A 418 31.43 -21.57 4.35
C GLU A 418 31.73 -20.26 5.10
N ILE A 419 32.99 -19.80 5.10
CA ILE A 419 33.39 -18.49 5.63
C ILE A 419 32.69 -17.38 4.85
N GLN A 420 32.73 -17.41 3.51
CA GLN A 420 32.05 -16.44 2.65
C GLN A 420 30.54 -16.43 2.89
N ARG A 421 29.90 -17.61 3.01
CA ARG A 421 28.47 -17.72 3.30
C ARG A 421 28.12 -17.05 4.65
N ARG A 422 28.91 -17.29 5.70
CA ARG A 422 28.71 -16.69 7.02
C ARG A 422 28.89 -15.17 6.98
N GLN A 423 29.89 -14.70 6.25
CA GLN A 423 30.15 -13.27 6.08
C GLN A 423 28.96 -12.58 5.39
N ARG A 424 28.41 -13.17 4.32
CA ARG A 424 27.21 -12.64 3.65
C ARG A 424 26.02 -12.51 4.58
N ILE A 425 25.72 -13.54 5.37
CA ILE A 425 24.62 -13.50 6.35
C ILE A 425 24.86 -12.44 7.42
N ARG A 426 26.09 -12.33 7.93
CA ARG A 426 26.46 -11.31 8.92
C ARG A 426 26.27 -9.90 8.36
N THR A 427 26.79 -9.62 7.18
CA THR A 427 26.65 -8.32 6.51
C THR A 427 25.18 -8.00 6.24
N ALA A 428 24.38 -8.98 5.81
CA ALA A 428 22.95 -8.80 5.62
C ALA A 428 22.23 -8.48 6.95
N LEU A 429 22.52 -9.24 8.01
CA LEU A 429 21.90 -9.09 9.33
C LEU A 429 22.26 -7.76 10.01
N GLN A 430 23.46 -7.23 9.76
CA GLN A 430 23.90 -5.93 10.29
C GLN A 430 23.01 -4.76 9.83
N ASN A 431 22.30 -4.88 8.71
CA ASN A 431 21.33 -3.88 8.29
C ASN A 431 20.09 -3.83 9.22
N PHE A 432 19.90 -4.86 10.04
CA PHE A 432 18.77 -4.99 10.94
C PHE A 432 19.13 -4.95 12.41
N LEU A 433 20.23 -5.61 12.80
CA LEU A 433 20.58 -5.85 14.19
C LEU A 433 22.03 -5.46 14.45
N GLU A 434 22.21 -4.57 15.41
CA GLU A 434 23.51 -4.18 15.92
C GLU A 434 23.61 -4.61 17.39
N ARG A 435 24.63 -5.41 17.73
CA ARG A 435 24.89 -5.76 19.13
C ARG A 435 25.71 -4.63 19.74
N ILE A 436 25.09 -3.84 20.62
CA ILE A 436 25.63 -2.58 21.13
C ILE A 436 26.26 -2.70 22.52
N ASP A 437 25.77 -3.61 23.36
CA ASP A 437 26.28 -3.77 24.73
C ASP A 437 26.08 -5.20 25.26
N TYR A 438 26.64 -5.47 26.43
CA TYR A 438 26.52 -6.72 27.17
C TYR A 438 26.62 -6.49 28.67
N ARG A 439 26.03 -7.39 29.45
CA ARG A 439 26.17 -7.38 30.91
C ARG A 439 26.34 -8.78 31.47
N SER A 440 27.06 -8.91 32.58
CA SER A 440 27.13 -10.17 33.31
C SER A 440 25.84 -10.37 34.10
N THR A 441 25.09 -11.42 33.77
CA THR A 441 23.84 -11.75 34.48
C THR A 441 24.14 -12.69 35.65
N ASN A 442 25.08 -13.62 35.47
CA ASN A 442 25.61 -14.57 36.45
C ASN A 442 27.08 -14.90 36.07
N GLN A 443 27.87 -15.53 36.96
CA GLN A 443 29.32 -15.81 36.75
C GLN A 443 29.68 -16.57 35.44
N LEU A 444 28.70 -17.15 34.72
CA LEU A 444 28.91 -17.96 33.51
C LEU A 444 28.04 -17.55 32.30
N SER A 445 27.23 -16.49 32.38
CA SER A 445 26.34 -16.09 31.27
C SER A 445 26.28 -14.58 31.06
N TYR A 446 26.29 -14.17 29.80
CA TYR A 446 26.17 -12.78 29.37
C TYR A 446 24.77 -12.49 28.85
N GLY A 447 24.19 -11.39 29.31
CA GLY A 447 23.07 -10.73 28.67
C GLY A 447 23.55 -9.89 27.50
N TRP A 448 22.79 -9.89 26.40
CA TRP A 448 23.12 -9.15 25.18
C TRP A 448 22.12 -8.02 24.94
N HIS A 449 22.65 -6.87 24.52
CA HIS A 449 21.86 -5.71 24.13
C HIS A 449 21.96 -5.48 22.62
N PHE A 450 20.80 -5.38 21.98
CA PHE A 450 20.70 -5.18 20.54
C PHE A 450 19.96 -3.90 20.22
N ARG A 451 20.49 -3.11 19.28
CA ARG A 451 19.73 -2.11 18.54
C ARG A 451 19.09 -2.76 17.31
N VAL A 452 17.84 -2.40 17.05
CA VAL A 452 16.94 -3.09 16.12
C VAL A 452 16.34 -2.10 15.13
N GLN A 453 16.65 -2.27 13.85
CA GLN A 453 16.06 -1.51 12.76
C GLN A 453 14.60 -1.95 12.54
N ARG A 454 13.65 -1.08 12.91
CA ARG A 454 12.19 -1.35 12.79
C ARG A 454 11.69 -1.34 11.33
N MET A 455 12.32 -0.54 10.46
CA MET A 455 11.95 -0.44 9.04
C MET A 455 12.80 -1.32 8.14
N ASP A 456 12.29 -1.78 7.01
CA ASP A 456 13.09 -2.59 6.10
C ASP A 456 14.07 -1.69 5.34
N PRO A 457 15.39 -1.95 5.46
CA PRO A 457 16.36 -1.32 4.59
C PRO A 457 16.19 -1.86 3.16
N LEU A 458 16.57 -1.08 2.17
CA LEU A 458 16.64 -1.58 0.80
C LEU A 458 17.81 -2.56 0.69
N ILE A 459 17.63 -3.65 -0.05
CA ILE A 459 18.78 -4.48 -0.43
C ILE A 459 19.75 -3.66 -1.29
N PRO A 460 21.05 -3.97 -1.31
CA PRO A 460 22.04 -3.18 -2.07
C PRO A 460 21.67 -2.96 -3.55
N GLU A 461 21.09 -3.97 -4.19
CA GLU A 461 20.61 -3.89 -5.57
C GLU A 461 19.50 -2.85 -5.75
N HIS A 462 18.55 -2.81 -4.81
CA HIS A 462 17.45 -1.85 -4.84
C HIS A 462 17.88 -0.43 -4.43
N LEU A 463 18.96 -0.31 -3.66
CA LEU A 463 19.57 0.99 -3.38
C LEU A 463 20.14 1.59 -4.67
N LEU A 464 20.82 0.78 -5.49
CA LEU A 464 21.32 1.19 -6.80
C LEU A 464 20.18 1.54 -7.76
N ILE A 465 19.10 0.74 -7.76
CA ILE A 465 17.89 1.05 -8.55
C ILE A 465 17.28 2.39 -8.12
N LYS A 466 17.16 2.64 -6.81
CA LYS A 466 16.65 3.92 -6.30
C LYS A 466 17.54 5.09 -6.74
N GLN A 467 18.86 4.94 -6.67
CA GLN A 467 19.81 5.97 -7.10
C GLN A 467 19.70 6.26 -8.60
N ALA A 468 19.67 5.21 -9.42
CA ALA A 468 19.51 5.30 -10.87
C ALA A 468 18.16 5.95 -11.25
N ALA A 469 17.06 5.55 -10.60
CA ALA A 469 15.75 6.16 -10.79
C ALA A 469 15.76 7.65 -10.44
N THR A 470 16.38 8.00 -9.30
CA THR A 470 16.49 9.40 -8.85
C THR A 470 17.28 10.23 -9.87
N GLN A 471 18.43 9.74 -10.33
CA GLN A 471 19.25 10.47 -11.30
C GLN A 471 18.58 10.58 -12.66
N LEU A 472 17.86 9.56 -13.11
CA LEU A 472 17.10 9.64 -14.36
C LEU A 472 16.01 10.70 -14.28
N LEU A 473 15.25 10.76 -13.18
CA LEU A 473 14.21 11.76 -12.98
C LEU A 473 14.81 13.18 -12.93
N VAL A 474 15.88 13.38 -12.15
CA VAL A 474 16.57 14.68 -12.04
C VAL A 474 17.13 15.13 -13.39
N ARG A 475 17.85 14.25 -14.11
CA ARG A 475 18.38 14.60 -15.44
C ARG A 475 17.28 14.85 -16.46
N ALA A 476 16.19 14.07 -16.41
CA ALA A 476 15.08 14.28 -17.31
C ALA A 476 14.38 15.62 -17.06
N GLU A 477 14.33 16.08 -15.81
CA GLU A 477 13.84 17.41 -15.44
C GLU A 477 14.81 18.51 -15.88
N GLU A 478 16.11 18.37 -15.62
CA GLU A 478 17.17 19.32 -16.03
C GLU A 478 17.25 19.50 -17.56
N GLU A 479 17.07 18.43 -18.32
CA GLU A 479 17.08 18.41 -19.79
C GLU A 479 15.68 18.68 -20.39
N PHE A 480 14.67 18.97 -19.55
CA PHE A 480 13.28 19.24 -19.97
C PHE A 480 12.62 18.11 -20.79
N VAL A 481 13.03 16.85 -20.57
CA VAL A 481 12.49 15.63 -21.22
C VAL A 481 11.67 14.75 -20.27
N LEU A 482 11.35 15.22 -19.05
CA LEU A 482 10.55 14.48 -18.06
C LEU A 482 9.20 14.01 -18.61
N GLU A 483 8.53 14.85 -19.40
CA GLU A 483 7.24 14.48 -20.00
C GLU A 483 7.39 13.38 -21.05
N GLN A 484 8.49 13.36 -21.80
CA GLN A 484 8.78 12.29 -22.74
C GLN A 484 9.08 10.97 -22.02
N LEU A 485 9.77 11.03 -20.89
CA LEU A 485 9.97 9.88 -20.01
C LEU A 485 8.62 9.38 -19.47
N ASN A 486 7.73 10.27 -19.06
CA ASN A 486 6.40 9.91 -18.58
C ASN A 486 5.58 9.21 -19.67
N VAL A 487 5.54 9.77 -20.88
CA VAL A 487 4.87 9.15 -22.03
C VAL A 487 5.50 7.78 -22.29
N PHE A 488 6.82 7.68 -22.36
CA PHE A 488 7.51 6.40 -22.54
C PHE A 488 7.07 5.33 -21.51
N LEU A 489 6.93 5.70 -20.22
CA LEU A 489 6.48 4.79 -19.17
C LEU A 489 5.02 4.32 -19.31
N GLU A 490 4.14 5.12 -19.91
CA GLU A 490 2.75 4.74 -20.21
C GLU A 490 2.67 3.66 -21.29
N TRP A 491 3.51 3.79 -22.32
CA TRP A 491 3.58 2.85 -23.43
C TRP A 491 4.22 1.51 -23.05
N LEU A 492 4.76 1.38 -21.83
CA LEU A 492 5.28 0.10 -21.34
C LEU A 492 4.14 -0.86 -20.98
N PRO A 493 4.03 -2.04 -21.63
CA PRO A 493 3.04 -3.04 -21.27
C PRO A 493 3.24 -3.53 -19.82
N ASN A 494 2.14 -3.84 -19.13
CA ASN A 494 2.18 -4.31 -17.73
C ASN A 494 2.83 -5.69 -17.56
N ASP A 495 2.81 -6.49 -18.64
CA ASP A 495 3.48 -7.79 -18.74
C ASP A 495 4.55 -7.71 -19.85
N CYS A 496 5.77 -8.18 -19.54
CA CYS A 496 6.94 -8.42 -20.41
C CYS A 496 8.11 -7.41 -20.34
N ILE A 497 9.14 -7.79 -19.57
CA ILE A 497 10.52 -7.89 -20.09
C ILE A 497 11.10 -9.22 -19.57
N GLU A 498 11.24 -10.23 -20.43
CA GLU A 498 12.32 -11.20 -20.23
C GLU A 498 13.59 -10.54 -20.77
N THR A 499 14.58 -10.28 -19.90
CA THR A 499 15.91 -9.85 -20.34
C THR A 499 16.53 -10.96 -21.19
N LEU A 500 16.34 -10.91 -22.50
CA LEU A 500 17.17 -11.63 -23.46
C LEU A 500 18.49 -10.86 -23.57
N LYS A 501 19.53 -11.34 -22.89
CA LYS A 501 20.90 -10.92 -23.17
C LYS A 501 21.23 -11.31 -24.62
N MET A 502 21.18 -10.34 -25.52
CA MET A 502 22.03 -10.36 -26.71
C MET A 502 22.96 -9.15 -26.58
N ASP A 503 24.22 -9.44 -26.26
CA ASP A 503 25.41 -8.58 -26.30
C ASP A 503 25.27 -7.09 -25.96
N THR A 504 25.93 -6.66 -24.86
CA THR A 504 26.35 -5.29 -24.46
C THR A 504 25.41 -4.08 -24.70
N MET A 505 24.19 -4.26 -25.18
CA MET A 505 23.29 -3.21 -25.63
C MET A 505 21.85 -3.58 -25.26
N ILE A 506 21.18 -2.72 -24.48
CA ILE A 506 19.74 -2.83 -24.24
C ILE A 506 19.06 -2.16 -25.42
N VAL A 507 18.59 -2.95 -26.40
CA VAL A 507 17.89 -2.42 -27.57
C VAL A 507 16.40 -2.34 -27.26
N LEU A 508 15.93 -1.16 -26.84
CA LEU A 508 14.50 -0.83 -26.81
C LEU A 508 14.10 -0.37 -28.23
N ARG A 509 13.25 -1.12 -28.95
CA ARG A 509 12.76 -0.71 -30.29
C ARG A 509 11.24 -0.85 -30.42
N ARG A 510 10.59 0.18 -30.99
CA ARG A 510 10.18 0.17 -32.42
C ARG A 510 9.73 1.55 -33.00
N SER A 511 10.53 1.98 -34.00
CA SER A 511 10.23 2.56 -35.34
C SER A 511 9.46 3.89 -35.54
N ASN A 512 10.16 4.79 -36.25
CA ASN A 512 9.72 5.88 -37.15
C ASN A 512 8.92 7.05 -36.57
N ILE A 513 9.61 7.91 -35.80
CA ILE A 513 9.26 9.32 -35.66
C ILE A 513 10.58 10.09 -35.72
N ASP A 514 10.65 11.16 -36.52
CA ASP A 514 11.90 11.86 -36.87
C ASP A 514 12.65 12.46 -35.64
N ASN A 515 13.55 11.65 -35.09
CA ASN A 515 14.90 11.85 -34.52
C ASN A 515 15.40 13.13 -33.81
N ALA A 516 14.59 14.12 -33.44
CA ALA A 516 15.16 15.29 -32.73
C ALA A 516 15.20 15.17 -31.18
N CYS A 517 14.23 14.49 -30.56
CA CYS A 517 14.09 14.48 -29.08
C CYS A 517 14.34 13.11 -28.42
N PHE A 518 14.21 12.01 -29.18
CA PHE A 518 14.38 10.67 -28.61
C PHE A 518 15.85 10.33 -28.35
N GLU A 519 16.81 10.96 -29.06
CA GLU A 519 18.25 10.73 -28.83
C GLU A 519 18.68 11.15 -27.43
N THR A 520 18.15 12.25 -26.88
CA THR A 520 18.46 12.69 -25.52
C THR A 520 17.90 11.72 -24.48
N LEU A 521 16.64 11.29 -24.62
CA LEU A 521 16.03 10.32 -23.72
C LEU A 521 16.71 8.94 -23.84
N GLU A 522 17.03 8.50 -25.06
CA GLU A 522 17.79 7.28 -25.32
C GLU A 522 19.17 7.35 -24.67
N ARG A 523 19.89 8.47 -24.81
CA ARG A 523 21.17 8.69 -24.15
C ARG A 523 21.04 8.69 -22.63
N LEU A 524 20.05 9.36 -22.07
CA LEU A 524 19.81 9.38 -20.62
C LEU A 524 19.47 7.99 -20.07
N LEU A 525 18.63 7.24 -20.79
CA LEU A 525 18.31 5.85 -20.46
C LEU A 525 19.54 4.97 -20.58
N ASN A 526 20.33 5.10 -21.64
CA ASN A 526 21.57 4.36 -21.83
C ASN A 526 22.60 4.67 -20.74
N ASP A 527 22.80 5.93 -20.37
CA ASP A 527 23.69 6.36 -19.29
C ASP A 527 23.20 5.82 -17.93
N CYS A 528 21.89 5.86 -17.68
CA CYS A 528 21.26 5.32 -16.49
C CYS A 528 21.44 3.79 -16.41
N PHE A 529 21.20 3.10 -17.53
CA PHE A 529 21.41 1.66 -17.61
C PHE A 529 22.89 1.29 -17.53
N GLU A 530 23.80 2.13 -18.04
CA GLU A 530 25.26 1.98 -17.89
C GLU A 530 25.71 2.02 -16.45
N MET A 531 25.15 2.92 -15.65
CA MET A 531 25.36 2.94 -14.21
C MET A 531 24.87 1.65 -13.51
N VAL A 532 23.83 1.04 -14.08
CA VAL A 532 23.20 -0.20 -13.62
C VAL A 532 23.90 -1.45 -14.22
N LYS A 533 24.85 -1.33 -15.16
CA LYS A 533 25.46 -2.46 -15.92
C LYS A 533 26.22 -3.48 -15.07
N THR A 534 26.42 -3.23 -13.78
CA THR A 534 27.03 -4.19 -12.83
C THR A 534 26.00 -5.07 -12.10
N LEU A 535 24.70 -4.86 -12.33
CA LEU A 535 23.63 -5.53 -11.59
C LEU A 535 23.18 -6.87 -12.21
N PRO A 536 22.71 -7.83 -11.39
CA PRO A 536 22.16 -9.10 -11.86
C PRO A 536 20.84 -8.92 -12.64
N ASN A 537 20.46 -9.96 -13.41
CA ASN A 537 19.27 -9.98 -14.27
C ASN A 537 17.99 -9.56 -13.50
N GLY A 538 17.17 -8.68 -14.08
CA GLY A 538 15.88 -8.23 -13.50
C GLY A 538 15.89 -6.84 -12.85
N CYS A 539 17.06 -6.21 -12.64
CA CYS A 539 17.13 -4.87 -12.04
C CYS A 539 16.54 -3.76 -12.94
N ILE A 540 16.65 -3.92 -14.26
CA ILE A 540 16.07 -2.97 -15.23
C ILE A 540 14.53 -3.04 -15.19
N GLU A 541 13.97 -4.25 -15.13
CA GLU A 541 12.53 -4.43 -15.03
C GLU A 541 12.00 -3.80 -13.72
N THR A 542 12.69 -4.04 -12.61
CA THR A 542 12.36 -3.42 -11.31
C THR A 542 12.50 -1.90 -11.35
N LEU A 543 13.53 -1.36 -12.00
CA LEU A 543 13.70 0.09 -12.20
C LEU A 543 12.52 0.69 -12.97
N LEU A 544 12.16 0.10 -14.11
CA LEU A 544 11.04 0.56 -14.93
C LEU A 544 9.71 0.44 -14.19
N LYS A 545 9.47 -0.65 -13.48
CA LYS A 545 8.28 -0.83 -12.62
C LYS A 545 8.22 0.20 -11.49
N THR A 546 9.36 0.53 -10.88
CA THR A 546 9.46 1.54 -9.83
C THR A 546 9.16 2.93 -10.38
N LEU A 547 9.75 3.29 -11.52
CA LEU A 547 9.50 4.56 -12.19
C LEU A 547 8.05 4.69 -12.63
N LYS A 548 7.48 3.64 -13.26
CA LYS A 548 6.06 3.60 -13.65
C LYS A 548 5.16 3.71 -12.42
N GLY A 549 5.39 2.92 -11.38
CA GLY A 549 4.59 2.98 -10.15
C GLY A 549 4.68 4.32 -9.44
N PHE A 550 5.84 4.97 -9.44
CA PHE A 550 6.04 6.31 -8.89
C PHE A 550 5.41 7.40 -9.77
N LYS A 551 5.49 7.30 -11.10
CA LYS A 551 4.74 8.17 -12.01
C LYS A 551 3.23 8.05 -11.75
N ASP A 552 2.72 6.82 -11.72
CA ASP A 552 1.29 6.54 -11.49
C ASP A 552 0.82 7.04 -10.11
N SER A 553 1.76 7.26 -9.18
CA SER A 553 1.48 7.89 -7.90
C SER A 553 1.42 9.42 -7.94
N ILE A 554 1.85 10.08 -9.01
CA ILE A 554 1.88 11.55 -9.12
C ILE A 554 0.73 12.05 -10.03
N ILE A 555 -0.15 11.15 -10.50
CA ILE A 555 -1.21 11.53 -11.46
C ILE A 555 -2.05 12.67 -10.87
N ASN A 556 -1.98 13.81 -11.57
CA ASN A 556 -2.77 15.01 -11.34
C ASN A 556 -4.23 14.79 -11.76
N LYS A 557 -5.11 15.55 -11.09
CA LYS A 557 -6.52 15.81 -11.38
C LYS A 557 -6.83 15.90 -12.88
N ASP A 558 -7.15 14.79 -13.52
CA ASP A 558 -7.94 14.81 -14.76
C ASP A 558 -9.39 14.54 -14.39
N THR A 559 -10.06 15.61 -13.95
CA THR A 559 -11.51 15.67 -14.02
C THR A 559 -11.92 17.00 -14.63
N ILE A 560 -12.04 16.99 -15.95
CA ILE A 560 -13.24 17.53 -16.57
C ILE A 560 -13.89 16.36 -17.30
N THR A 561 -14.60 15.53 -16.55
CA THR A 561 -15.73 14.79 -17.10
C THR A 561 -16.81 15.82 -17.41
N ASN A 562 -16.82 16.28 -18.66
CA ASN A 562 -18.06 16.57 -19.34
C ASN A 562 -18.07 15.73 -20.61
N GLN A 563 -18.52 14.49 -20.44
CA GLN A 563 -19.25 13.84 -21.51
C GLN A 563 -20.53 14.65 -21.73
N ASP A 564 -20.46 15.61 -22.64
CA ASP A 564 -21.63 15.96 -23.42
C ASP A 564 -21.22 15.99 -24.89
N SER A 565 -21.53 14.87 -25.53
CA SER A 565 -21.46 14.64 -26.97
C SER A 565 -20.11 14.88 -27.65
N SER A 566 -19.43 13.77 -27.92
CA SER A 566 -18.70 13.58 -29.18
C SER A 566 -19.65 13.88 -30.35
N ARG A 567 -19.78 15.15 -30.73
CA ARG A 567 -20.06 15.47 -32.13
C ARG A 567 -18.72 15.39 -32.82
N ASN A 568 -18.51 14.29 -33.55
CA ASN A 568 -17.54 14.24 -34.63
C ASN A 568 -17.53 15.62 -35.30
N PRO A 569 -16.42 16.38 -35.28
CA PRO A 569 -16.28 17.44 -36.25
C PRO A 569 -16.37 16.73 -37.59
N GLN A 570 -17.44 17.01 -38.35
CA GLN A 570 -17.46 16.62 -39.74
C GLN A 570 -16.17 17.16 -40.32
N ALA A 571 -15.27 16.25 -40.73
CA ALA A 571 -14.08 16.62 -41.45
C ALA A 571 -14.53 17.58 -42.55
N LEU A 572 -13.94 18.78 -42.56
CA LEU A 572 -14.14 19.75 -43.61
C LEU A 572 -14.11 19.00 -44.95
N PRO A 573 -15.12 19.18 -45.82
CA PRO A 573 -15.21 18.41 -47.04
C PRO A 573 -13.89 18.53 -47.79
N LYS A 574 -13.22 17.39 -47.99
CA LYS A 574 -12.05 17.28 -48.86
C LYS A 574 -12.52 17.65 -50.26
N THR A 575 -12.32 18.91 -50.66
CA THR A 575 -12.49 19.31 -52.05
C THR A 575 -11.33 18.75 -52.85
N GLY A 576 -11.58 17.61 -53.51
CA GLY A 576 -10.87 17.20 -54.72
C GLY A 576 -9.64 16.33 -54.49
N SER A 577 -9.69 15.13 -55.07
CA SER A 577 -8.53 14.34 -55.45
C SER A 577 -7.68 15.12 -56.44
N GLY A 578 -6.39 15.34 -56.12
CA GLY A 578 -5.41 15.93 -57.02
C GLY A 578 -4.23 16.51 -56.25
N GLY A 579 -3.03 15.98 -56.47
CA GLY A 579 -1.80 16.51 -55.87
C GLY A 579 -1.55 17.95 -56.28
N GLY A 580 -1.17 18.79 -55.31
CA GLY A 580 -0.82 20.19 -55.48
C GLY A 580 -1.22 21.00 -54.25
N ASP A 581 -0.29 21.83 -53.74
CA ASP A 581 -0.47 22.73 -52.59
C ASP A 581 -1.82 23.48 -52.63
N GLN A 582 -2.80 22.98 -51.89
CA GLN A 582 -4.04 23.72 -51.64
C GLN A 582 -3.81 24.63 -50.42
N TYR A 583 -3.66 25.92 -50.69
CA TYR A 583 -3.66 26.96 -49.67
C TYR A 583 -4.94 26.84 -48.83
N PHE A 584 -4.79 26.41 -47.57
CA PHE A 584 -5.81 26.64 -46.55
C PHE A 584 -5.94 28.17 -46.43
N ASP A 585 -7.14 28.70 -46.64
CA ASP A 585 -7.39 30.13 -46.50
C ASP A 585 -8.45 30.30 -45.41
N TRP A 586 -8.23 31.23 -44.47
CA TRP A 586 -9.08 31.40 -43.28
C TRP A 586 -10.44 32.00 -43.68
N ARG A 587 -11.36 31.18 -44.17
CA ARG A 587 -12.73 31.63 -44.46
C ARG A 587 -13.52 31.73 -43.17
N LEU A 588 -14.07 32.92 -42.88
CA LEU A 588 -14.89 33.14 -41.70
C LEU A 588 -16.09 32.16 -41.66
N GLU A 589 -16.68 31.84 -42.81
CA GLU A 589 -17.78 30.89 -42.92
C GLU A 589 -17.45 29.46 -42.46
N THR A 590 -16.20 29.02 -42.64
CA THR A 590 -15.74 27.68 -42.23
C THR A 590 -15.37 27.66 -40.75
N LEU A 591 -14.74 28.72 -40.24
CA LEU A 591 -14.41 28.87 -38.82
C LEU A 591 -15.65 28.97 -37.92
N LEU A 592 -16.75 29.56 -38.42
CA LEU A 592 -18.01 29.67 -37.67
C LEU A 592 -18.95 28.47 -37.87
N ALA A 593 -18.52 27.38 -38.53
CA ALA A 593 -19.38 26.26 -38.90
C ALA A 593 -20.03 25.56 -37.70
N ASN A 594 -19.33 25.49 -36.56
CA ASN A 594 -19.77 24.81 -35.35
C ASN A 594 -20.45 25.74 -34.33
N ILE A 595 -20.74 26.99 -34.70
CA ILE A 595 -21.34 28.00 -33.81
C ILE A 595 -22.86 28.04 -33.99
N ASN A 596 -23.59 28.42 -32.94
CA ASN A 596 -25.04 28.63 -32.96
C ASN A 596 -25.47 29.45 -34.21
N PRO A 597 -26.47 28.97 -34.99
CA PRO A 597 -26.89 29.60 -36.24
C PRO A 597 -27.30 31.08 -36.10
N GLN A 598 -27.84 31.51 -34.96
CA GLN A 598 -28.19 32.92 -34.72
C GLN A 598 -26.94 33.80 -34.56
N ALA A 599 -25.95 33.35 -33.78
CA ALA A 599 -24.68 34.06 -33.60
C ALA A 599 -23.86 34.07 -34.90
N ARG A 600 -23.85 32.94 -35.63
CA ARG A 600 -23.20 32.81 -36.94
C ARG A 600 -23.75 33.83 -37.94
N LYS A 601 -25.08 33.98 -38.04
CA LYS A 601 -25.71 34.95 -38.96
C LYS A 601 -25.37 36.39 -38.59
N SER A 602 -25.34 36.72 -37.30
CA SER A 602 -24.95 38.05 -36.81
C SER A 602 -23.49 38.38 -37.15
N LEU A 603 -22.57 37.44 -36.91
CA LEU A 603 -21.14 37.66 -37.15
C LEU A 603 -20.80 37.73 -38.64
N LEU A 604 -21.43 36.91 -39.49
CA LEU A 604 -21.24 36.99 -40.95
C LEU A 604 -21.77 38.29 -41.58
N GLN A 605 -22.69 38.99 -40.91
CA GLN A 605 -23.17 40.31 -41.33
C GLN A 605 -22.28 41.46 -40.85
N GLN A 606 -21.53 41.25 -39.77
CA GLN A 606 -20.74 42.29 -39.09
C GLN A 606 -19.26 42.25 -39.46
N GLU A 607 -18.70 41.07 -39.67
CA GLU A 607 -17.27 40.86 -39.90
C GLU A 607 -16.98 40.55 -41.37
N THR A 608 -16.03 41.29 -41.94
CA THR A 608 -15.56 41.09 -43.32
C THR A 608 -14.34 40.16 -43.40
N THR A 609 -13.62 39.98 -42.29
CA THR A 609 -12.38 39.19 -42.20
C THR A 609 -12.42 38.20 -41.04
N SER A 610 -11.63 37.13 -41.12
CA SER A 610 -11.50 36.10 -40.09
C SER A 610 -10.53 36.47 -38.96
N THR A 611 -9.65 37.44 -39.19
CA THR A 611 -8.59 37.88 -38.26
C THR A 611 -9.11 38.32 -36.89
N PRO A 612 -10.18 39.15 -36.77
CA PRO A 612 -10.68 39.58 -35.47
C PRO A 612 -11.20 38.42 -34.63
N TYR A 613 -11.85 37.45 -35.27
CA TYR A 613 -12.33 36.23 -34.61
C TYR A 613 -11.19 35.34 -34.12
N LEU A 614 -10.21 35.03 -34.98
CA LEU A 614 -9.04 34.23 -34.62
C LEU A 614 -8.23 34.89 -33.50
N SER A 615 -8.07 36.21 -33.51
CA SER A 615 -7.33 36.94 -32.49
C SER A 615 -7.97 36.83 -31.10
N TRP A 616 -9.32 36.91 -31.01
CA TRP A 616 -10.03 36.69 -29.75
C TRP A 616 -9.99 35.23 -29.27
N ILE A 617 -9.99 34.25 -30.18
CA ILE A 617 -9.79 32.83 -29.83
C ILE A 617 -8.39 32.62 -29.23
N LEU A 618 -7.35 33.16 -29.87
CA LEU A 618 -5.97 33.08 -29.39
C LEU A 618 -5.81 33.71 -28.00
N TYR A 619 -6.40 34.89 -27.78
CA TYR A 619 -6.41 35.53 -26.47
C TYR A 619 -7.17 34.70 -25.42
N GLY A 620 -8.32 34.14 -25.80
CA GLY A 620 -9.11 33.25 -24.94
C GLY A 620 -8.33 32.00 -24.52
N ILE A 621 -7.49 31.47 -25.39
CA ILE A 621 -6.62 30.31 -25.13
C ILE A 621 -5.38 30.67 -24.32
N ALA A 622 -4.80 31.85 -24.55
CA ALA A 622 -3.68 32.34 -23.75
C ALA A 622 -4.08 32.70 -22.31
N THR A 623 -5.32 33.11 -22.08
CA THR A 623 -5.77 33.61 -20.78
C THR A 623 -6.46 32.51 -19.97
N VAL A 624 -5.73 31.83 -19.09
CA VAL A 624 -6.15 30.60 -18.37
C VAL A 624 -7.49 30.75 -17.62
N THR A 625 -7.82 31.96 -17.16
CA THR A 625 -9.09 32.25 -16.46
C THR A 625 -10.33 32.14 -17.35
N ILE A 626 -10.17 32.09 -18.68
CA ILE A 626 -11.28 32.08 -19.64
C ILE A 626 -11.60 30.64 -20.02
N GLN A 627 -12.72 30.11 -19.53
CA GLN A 627 -13.12 28.72 -19.78
C GLN A 627 -13.60 28.45 -21.23
N ASN A 628 -14.27 29.42 -21.87
CA ASN A 628 -14.82 29.26 -23.22
C ASN A 628 -14.35 30.38 -24.17
N PRO A 629 -13.27 30.15 -24.95
CA PRO A 629 -12.71 31.12 -25.90
C PRO A 629 -13.70 31.54 -27.00
N VAL A 630 -14.55 30.61 -27.46
CA VAL A 630 -15.54 30.87 -28.53
C VAL A 630 -16.62 31.82 -28.03
N SER A 631 -17.15 31.60 -26.82
CA SER A 631 -18.15 32.49 -26.22
C SER A 631 -17.59 33.89 -25.96
N LEU A 632 -16.32 33.98 -25.54
CA LEU A 632 -15.62 35.26 -25.42
C LEU A 632 -15.56 35.99 -26.77
N ALA A 633 -15.07 35.33 -27.82
CA ALA A 633 -14.94 35.92 -29.15
C ALA A 633 -16.27 36.45 -29.69
N ILE A 634 -17.36 35.67 -29.56
CA ILE A 634 -18.71 36.10 -29.96
C ILE A 634 -19.15 37.32 -29.16
N SER A 635 -18.95 37.33 -27.84
CA SER A 635 -19.38 38.43 -26.98
C SER A 635 -18.65 39.74 -27.29
N LYS A 636 -17.35 39.67 -27.60
CA LYS A 636 -16.51 40.84 -27.85
C LYS A 636 -16.76 41.43 -29.23
N LEU A 637 -16.86 40.60 -30.26
CA LEU A 637 -17.14 41.06 -31.63
C LEU A 637 -18.55 41.65 -31.77
N LYS A 638 -19.52 41.15 -30.99
CA LYS A 638 -20.87 41.75 -30.96
C LYS A 638 -20.87 43.19 -30.44
N ILE A 639 -19.94 43.54 -29.55
CA ILE A 639 -19.82 44.87 -28.95
C ILE A 639 -18.90 45.75 -29.80
N GLN A 640 -17.82 45.20 -30.35
CA GLN A 640 -16.83 45.93 -31.15
C GLN A 640 -16.47 45.14 -32.42
N PRO A 641 -17.24 45.33 -33.52
CA PRO A 641 -16.96 44.66 -34.78
C PRO A 641 -15.60 45.07 -35.36
N GLY A 642 -14.89 44.14 -35.97
CA GLY A 642 -13.63 44.36 -36.68
C GLY A 642 -12.41 44.61 -35.79
N ARG A 643 -12.52 44.51 -34.46
CA ARG A 643 -11.40 44.73 -33.53
C ARG A 643 -11.03 43.49 -32.72
N GLY A 644 -9.78 43.07 -32.87
CA GLY A 644 -9.16 42.07 -31.99
C GLY A 644 -8.60 42.68 -30.68
N PRO A 645 -8.12 41.83 -29.76
CA PRO A 645 -7.46 42.24 -28.52
C PRO A 645 -6.13 43.00 -28.73
N GLY A 646 -5.58 43.04 -29.95
CA GLY A 646 -4.35 43.79 -30.25
C GLY A 646 -3.06 43.02 -30.01
N GLY A 647 -1.94 43.61 -30.42
CA GLY A 647 -0.60 43.11 -30.11
C GLY A 647 -0.23 41.84 -30.88
N ALA A 648 0.40 40.88 -30.18
CA ALA A 648 0.88 39.64 -30.78
C ALA A 648 -0.28 38.76 -31.32
N TYR A 649 -1.47 38.83 -30.71
CA TYR A 649 -2.64 38.05 -31.13
C TYR A 649 -3.14 38.43 -32.52
N ASP A 650 -3.21 39.73 -32.83
CA ASP A 650 -3.62 40.22 -34.16
C ASP A 650 -2.58 39.87 -35.23
N ARG A 651 -1.28 39.92 -34.87
CA ARG A 651 -0.18 39.56 -35.78
C ARG A 651 -0.19 38.07 -36.11
N ILE A 652 -0.38 37.21 -35.11
CA ILE A 652 -0.50 35.76 -35.31
C ILE A 652 -1.78 35.40 -36.07
N ALA A 653 -2.92 36.04 -35.75
CA ALA A 653 -4.18 35.84 -36.48
C ALA A 653 -4.13 36.32 -37.95
N GLY A 654 -3.19 37.22 -38.27
CA GLY A 654 -2.95 37.71 -39.63
C GLY A 654 -2.02 36.83 -40.47
N LEU A 655 -1.43 35.77 -39.91
CA LEU A 655 -0.55 34.86 -40.64
C LEU A 655 -1.34 34.07 -41.71
N PRO A 656 -0.71 33.73 -42.86
CA PRO A 656 -1.29 32.79 -43.82
C PRO A 656 -1.62 31.48 -43.13
N ALA A 657 -2.78 30.87 -43.42
CA ALA A 657 -3.22 29.71 -42.65
C ALA A 657 -2.26 28.51 -42.76
N ALA A 658 -1.56 28.34 -43.89
CA ALA A 658 -0.50 27.34 -44.02
C ALA A 658 0.63 27.55 -43.01
N GLN A 659 1.09 28.78 -42.84
CA GLN A 659 2.15 29.14 -41.88
C GLN A 659 1.64 29.03 -40.43
N PHE A 660 0.41 29.44 -40.17
CA PHE A 660 -0.21 29.29 -38.85
C PHE A 660 -0.34 27.82 -38.45
N ILE A 661 -0.83 26.96 -39.35
CA ILE A 661 -0.98 25.52 -39.10
C ILE A 661 0.39 24.88 -38.91
N GLN A 662 1.38 25.27 -39.70
CA GLN A 662 2.76 24.78 -39.55
C GLN A 662 3.34 25.15 -38.18
N ASN A 663 3.19 26.41 -37.76
CA ASN A 663 3.65 26.88 -36.44
C ASN A 663 2.90 26.19 -35.29
N LEU A 664 1.60 25.95 -35.46
CA LEU A 664 0.78 25.27 -34.46
C LEU A 664 1.13 23.77 -34.35
N GLN A 665 1.40 23.11 -35.48
CA GLN A 665 1.88 21.73 -35.52
C GLN A 665 3.31 21.59 -34.99
N SER A 666 4.19 22.56 -35.24
CA SER A 666 5.55 22.55 -34.67
C SER A 666 5.53 22.75 -33.15
N GLU A 667 4.58 23.52 -32.64
CA GLU A 667 4.37 23.73 -31.20
C GLU A 667 4.00 22.42 -30.47
N LEU A 668 3.23 21.52 -31.11
CA LEU A 668 2.94 20.19 -30.58
C LEU A 668 4.14 19.22 -30.69
N ARG A 669 5.06 19.48 -31.63
CA ARG A 669 6.24 18.66 -31.90
C ARG A 669 7.50 19.19 -31.19
N PHE A 670 7.33 20.04 -30.17
CA PHE A 670 8.38 20.70 -29.38
C PHE A 670 9.41 21.52 -30.18
N GLY A 671 9.06 21.94 -31.40
CA GLY A 671 9.85 22.90 -32.16
C GLY A 671 9.43 24.32 -31.79
N TYR A 672 10.28 25.07 -31.07
CA TYR A 672 10.11 26.51 -30.96
C TYR A 672 10.27 27.09 -32.36
N GLY A 673 9.16 27.48 -33.00
CA GLY A 673 9.21 28.24 -34.24
C GLY A 673 10.06 29.49 -34.06
N SER A 674 10.72 29.96 -35.12
CA SER A 674 11.57 31.17 -35.12
C SER A 674 10.80 32.48 -34.92
N ASP A 675 9.48 32.42 -34.78
CA ASP A 675 8.59 33.56 -34.65
C ASP A 675 8.48 34.03 -33.18
N LEU A 676 8.99 35.23 -32.92
CA LEU A 676 9.04 35.85 -31.59
C LEU A 676 7.65 36.15 -31.02
N ASP A 677 6.67 36.51 -31.87
CA ASP A 677 5.30 36.77 -31.44
C ASP A 677 4.61 35.46 -31.04
N TRP A 678 4.85 34.39 -31.82
CA TRP A 678 4.35 33.06 -31.52
C TRP A 678 4.85 32.55 -30.17
N GLN A 679 6.15 32.68 -29.90
CA GLN A 679 6.73 32.30 -28.61
C GLN A 679 6.17 33.15 -27.47
N THR A 680 5.99 34.46 -27.68
CA THR A 680 5.44 35.35 -26.64
C THR A 680 4.03 34.94 -26.23
N VAL A 681 3.21 34.45 -27.17
CA VAL A 681 1.85 34.02 -26.89
C VAL A 681 1.78 32.58 -26.36
N PHE A 682 2.52 31.64 -26.94
CA PHE A 682 2.34 30.20 -26.69
C PHE A 682 3.31 29.55 -25.70
N ARG A 683 4.41 30.21 -25.32
CA ARG A 683 5.45 29.64 -24.45
C ARG A 683 4.96 29.24 -23.06
N SER A 684 4.01 29.98 -22.48
CA SER A 684 3.47 29.74 -21.13
C SER A 684 2.07 29.10 -21.12
N ILE A 685 1.53 28.72 -22.29
CA ILE A 685 0.20 28.12 -22.41
C ILE A 685 0.26 26.60 -22.14
N PRO A 686 -0.59 26.04 -21.26
CA PRO A 686 -0.69 24.60 -21.05
C PRO A 686 -1.05 23.81 -22.32
N PHE A 687 -0.55 22.58 -22.44
CA PHE A 687 -0.76 21.73 -23.62
C PHE A 687 -2.23 21.50 -23.98
N GLU A 688 -3.09 21.28 -22.98
CA GLU A 688 -4.53 21.08 -23.18
C GLU A 688 -5.23 22.28 -23.84
N ARG A 689 -4.77 23.48 -23.50
CA ARG A 689 -5.28 24.74 -24.06
C ARG A 689 -4.82 24.91 -25.49
N LYS A 690 -3.60 24.46 -25.82
CA LYS A 690 -3.12 24.37 -27.21
C LYS A 690 -3.93 23.34 -28.00
N ARG A 691 -4.26 22.19 -27.41
CA ARG A 691 -5.13 21.17 -28.01
C ARG A 691 -6.54 21.69 -28.28
N MET A 692 -7.12 22.45 -27.35
CA MET A 692 -8.43 23.12 -27.54
C MET A 692 -8.44 24.01 -28.80
N LEU A 693 -7.30 24.61 -29.17
CA LEU A 693 -7.19 25.41 -30.40
C LEU A 693 -7.39 24.54 -31.66
N PHE A 694 -6.86 23.32 -31.68
CA PHE A 694 -7.07 22.38 -32.80
C PHE A 694 -8.54 22.01 -32.95
N ASP A 695 -9.22 21.72 -31.84
CA ASP A 695 -10.62 21.34 -31.81
C ASP A 695 -11.53 22.50 -32.26
N ILE A 696 -11.25 23.72 -31.79
CA ILE A 696 -12.00 24.93 -32.19
C ILE A 696 -11.81 25.23 -33.68
N LEU A 697 -10.60 25.04 -34.22
CA LEU A 697 -10.28 25.34 -35.61
C LEU A 697 -10.57 24.20 -36.58
N GLY A 698 -10.94 23.01 -36.08
CA GLY A 698 -11.21 21.83 -36.90
C GLY A 698 -9.96 21.29 -37.63
N ILE A 699 -8.77 21.49 -37.06
CA ILE A 699 -7.50 21.04 -37.63
C ILE A 699 -7.22 19.61 -37.11
N PRO A 700 -6.99 18.62 -37.98
CA PRO A 700 -6.67 17.27 -37.55
C PRO A 700 -5.30 17.25 -36.83
N MET A 701 -5.24 16.66 -35.64
CA MET A 701 -3.98 16.33 -34.98
C MET A 701 -3.40 15.07 -35.65
N ASN A 702 -2.33 15.24 -36.44
CA ASN A 702 -1.59 14.16 -37.10
C ASN A 702 -0.25 13.90 -36.43
#